data_AF-A0AAX6SN74-F1
#
_entry.id   AF-A0AAX6SN74-F1
#
_cell.length_a   1.000
_cell.length_b   1.000
_cell.length_c   1.000
_cell.angle_alpha   90.00
_cell.angle_beta   90.00
_cell.angle_gamma   90.00
#
_symmetry.space_group_name_H-M   'P 1'
#
loop_
_entity.id
_entity.type
_entity.pdbx_description
1 polymer ?
#
loop_
_entity_poly.entity_id
_entity_poly.type
_entity_poly.pdbx_seq_one_letter_code
_entity_poly.pdbx_strand_id
1 'polypeptide(L)'
;MPIKDQYSELLKMTSPCEKLIRRDIARTYPEHNFFKEKDSLGQEVLFNVMKAYSLVDREVGYCQGSAFIVGLLLMQMPEEEAFCVFVKLMQDYRLRELFKPSMAELGLCMYQFECMIQEHLPELFVHFQSQSFHTSMYASSWFLTVFLTTFPLPIATRIFDIFMSEGLEIVFRVGLALLQMNQAELMQLDMEGMLQHFQKVIPHQFDGGPDKLILAAYQVKYNSKKMKKLEKEYTTIKTKEMEEQVEIKRLRTENRLLKQRIETLEKESASLADRLIQGQVTRAQEAEENYLIKRELATIKQQSNEASAKLEQAENTIRKLQHQQQWHKCSSNYNEDFVLQLEKELVQARLSEAESQCALKEMQDKVLDIEKRNNSFPDENNVARLQEELIAVKLREAEAIMGLKELRQQVKDLEEHWQRHLSRTTGRWKDPPKKNAVNELQDELMTIRLREAETQAEIREIKQRMMEMETQNQINSNHLRRAEQEVTNLQEKVHYLSVQNKGLLTQLSEAKRKQAEIECKNKEEVMAVRLREADSIAAVAELQQHIAELEIQKEEGKLQGQLSTSDSNQYIRELKDQIAELNHELRCLKGQRDFSSRPPFDGIHIVNHLIGDDESFHSSDEEFIDNSLQESGIGFPLHRSVPMSLDPTVADGSESETEDSVLQTRESDQVVSKERTPRRESYSTTV
;
A
#
# COMPACT_ATOMS: atom_id res chain seq x y z
N MET A 1 -34.41 35.62 7.88
CA MET A 1 -34.28 36.92 7.20
C MET A 1 -33.79 36.67 5.77
N PRO A 2 -34.08 37.57 4.82
CA PRO A 2 -33.23 37.79 3.65
C PRO A 2 -31.73 37.78 4.00
N ILE A 3 -30.89 37.23 3.12
CA ILE A 3 -29.43 37.20 3.34
C ILE A 3 -28.84 38.63 3.40
N LYS A 4 -29.48 39.58 2.72
CA LYS A 4 -29.10 41.01 2.71
C LYS A 4 -29.09 41.61 4.11
N ASP A 5 -30.16 41.40 4.89
CA ASP A 5 -30.28 41.95 6.25
C ASP A 5 -29.17 41.44 7.19
N GLN A 6 -28.80 40.17 7.01
CA GLN A 6 -27.75 39.48 7.78
C GLN A 6 -26.34 40.01 7.49
N TYR A 7 -26.11 40.66 6.33
CA TYR A 7 -24.80 41.20 5.97
C TYR A 7 -24.25 42.15 7.03
N SER A 8 -25.10 43.04 7.53
CA SER A 8 -24.77 44.01 8.59
C SER A 8 -24.42 43.36 9.94
N GLU A 9 -24.81 42.11 10.17
CA GLU A 9 -24.48 41.33 11.37
C GLU A 9 -23.17 40.54 11.18
N LEU A 10 -23.02 39.91 10.01
CA LEU A 10 -21.84 39.14 9.62
C LEU A 10 -20.56 40.00 9.64
N LEU A 11 -20.63 41.26 9.23
CA LEU A 11 -19.48 42.18 9.28
C LEU A 11 -18.99 42.48 10.71
N LYS A 12 -19.87 42.40 11.72
CA LYS A 12 -19.55 42.64 13.14
C LYS A 12 -18.84 41.44 13.80
N MET A 13 -18.98 40.25 13.21
CA MET A 13 -18.30 39.03 13.67
C MET A 13 -16.82 39.02 13.21
N THR A 14 -16.01 38.09 13.72
CA THR A 14 -14.63 37.85 13.26
C THR A 14 -14.54 36.56 12.46
N SER A 15 -13.77 36.55 11.37
CA SER A 15 -13.56 35.35 10.54
C SER A 15 -12.16 34.76 10.72
N PRO A 16 -12.02 33.42 10.85
CA PRO A 16 -10.71 32.76 10.79
C PRO A 16 -9.93 33.05 9.50
N CYS A 17 -10.63 33.39 8.41
CA CYS A 17 -10.04 33.55 7.08
C CYS A 17 -9.42 34.94 6.83
N GLU A 18 -9.59 35.92 7.73
CA GLU A 18 -9.23 37.32 7.46
C GLU A 18 -7.76 37.54 7.02
N LYS A 19 -6.82 36.74 7.54
CA LYS A 19 -5.40 36.80 7.13
C LYS A 19 -5.17 36.33 5.69
N LEU A 20 -5.92 35.32 5.22
CA LEU A 20 -5.86 34.83 3.85
C LEU A 20 -6.53 35.81 2.89
N ILE A 21 -7.71 36.32 3.28
CA ILE A 21 -8.48 37.30 2.52
C ILE A 21 -7.62 38.55 2.25
N ARG A 22 -7.01 39.16 3.29
CA ARG A 22 -6.17 40.37 3.12
C ARG A 22 -4.96 40.17 2.22
N ARG A 23 -4.31 39.01 2.28
CA ARG A 23 -3.17 38.66 1.40
C ARG A 23 -3.60 38.59 -0.07
N ASP A 24 -4.77 38.03 -0.33
CA ASP A 24 -5.25 37.78 -1.68
C ASP A 24 -5.88 39.03 -2.32
N ILE A 25 -6.44 39.94 -1.52
CA ILE A 25 -6.94 41.24 -2.00
C ILE A 25 -5.83 42.10 -2.63
N ALA A 26 -4.65 42.13 -2.01
CA ALA A 26 -3.49 42.89 -2.53
C ALA A 26 -2.99 42.41 -3.91
N ARG A 27 -3.47 41.25 -4.40
CA ARG A 27 -3.20 40.71 -5.75
C ARG A 27 -4.45 40.58 -6.63
N THR A 28 -5.60 41.09 -6.19
CA THR A 28 -6.87 41.05 -6.94
C THR A 28 -7.05 42.35 -7.72
N TYR A 29 -6.97 42.28 -9.05
CA TYR A 29 -7.00 43.42 -9.98
C TYR A 29 -6.07 44.61 -9.59
N PRO A 30 -4.77 44.38 -9.30
CA PRO A 30 -3.89 45.40 -8.71
C PRO A 30 -3.66 46.64 -9.60
N GLU A 31 -3.85 46.54 -10.91
CA GLU A 31 -3.74 47.68 -11.84
C GLU A 31 -5.07 48.43 -12.06
N HIS A 32 -6.19 47.93 -11.55
CA HIS A 32 -7.50 48.56 -11.72
C HIS A 32 -7.71 49.68 -10.71
N ASN A 33 -8.04 50.89 -11.18
CA ASN A 33 -8.12 52.11 -10.36
C ASN A 33 -8.92 51.97 -9.04
N PHE A 34 -9.99 51.17 -9.03
CA PHE A 34 -10.81 50.96 -7.82
C PHE A 34 -10.12 50.11 -6.73
N PHE A 35 -9.15 49.26 -7.10
CA PHE A 35 -8.45 48.34 -6.20
C PHE A 35 -6.94 48.64 -6.05
N LYS A 36 -6.38 49.52 -6.90
CA LYS A 36 -4.94 49.78 -7.02
C LYS A 36 -4.33 50.47 -5.80
N GLU A 37 -5.03 51.43 -5.21
CA GLU A 37 -4.55 52.11 -4.01
C GLU A 37 -4.65 51.17 -2.79
N LYS A 38 -3.58 51.13 -1.98
CA LYS A 38 -3.52 50.31 -0.76
C LYS A 38 -4.52 50.84 0.27
N ASP A 39 -5.28 49.94 0.89
CA ASP A 39 -6.34 50.28 1.85
C ASP A 39 -7.44 51.18 1.24
N SER A 40 -7.62 51.12 -0.08
CA SER A 40 -8.70 51.81 -0.80
C SER A 40 -10.08 51.23 -0.52
N LEU A 41 -11.12 52.03 -0.80
CA LEU A 41 -12.52 51.62 -0.66
C LEU A 41 -12.81 50.30 -1.38
N GLY A 42 -12.28 50.08 -2.58
CA GLY A 42 -12.46 48.81 -3.30
C GLY A 42 -11.82 47.62 -2.58
N GLN A 43 -10.63 47.79 -2.00
CA GLN A 43 -10.01 46.75 -1.16
C GLN A 43 -10.80 46.49 0.12
N GLU A 44 -11.39 47.52 0.73
CA GLU A 44 -12.20 47.40 1.94
C GLU A 44 -13.54 46.67 1.68
N VAL A 45 -14.32 47.08 0.67
CA VAL A 45 -15.58 46.42 0.36
C VAL A 45 -15.39 44.98 -0.15
N LEU A 46 -14.28 44.71 -0.86
CA LEU A 46 -13.89 43.34 -1.21
C LEU A 46 -13.50 42.50 0.03
N PHE A 47 -12.84 43.10 1.02
CA PHE A 47 -12.57 42.44 2.30
C PHE A 47 -13.87 42.11 3.04
N ASN A 48 -14.80 43.07 3.11
CA ASN A 48 -16.09 42.90 3.77
C ASN A 48 -16.93 41.77 3.15
N VAL A 49 -17.09 41.75 1.82
CA VAL A 49 -17.89 40.71 1.14
C VAL A 49 -17.25 39.32 1.32
N MET A 50 -15.94 39.19 1.14
CA MET A 50 -15.26 37.90 1.34
C MET A 50 -15.28 37.44 2.80
N LYS A 51 -15.15 38.38 3.76
CA LYS A 51 -15.27 38.11 5.19
C LYS A 51 -16.66 37.60 5.54
N ALA A 52 -17.71 38.32 5.14
CA ALA A 52 -19.10 37.93 5.38
C ALA A 52 -19.43 36.57 4.76
N TYR A 53 -19.01 36.33 3.51
CA TYR A 53 -19.22 35.02 2.87
C TYR A 53 -18.57 33.87 3.65
N SER A 54 -17.32 34.05 4.11
CA SER A 54 -16.60 33.03 4.90
C SER A 54 -17.23 32.70 6.27
N LEU A 55 -18.23 33.49 6.69
CA LEU A 55 -19.02 33.27 7.90
C LEU A 55 -20.40 32.64 7.59
N VAL A 56 -20.96 32.89 6.41
CA VAL A 56 -22.16 32.21 5.88
C VAL A 56 -21.86 30.74 5.59
N ASP A 57 -20.81 30.46 4.83
CA ASP A 57 -20.40 29.10 4.50
C ASP A 57 -19.07 28.76 5.18
N ARG A 58 -19.16 28.04 6.30
CA ARG A 58 -17.98 27.58 7.06
C ARG A 58 -17.37 26.28 6.55
N GLU A 59 -18.00 25.59 5.61
CA GLU A 59 -17.43 24.40 4.95
C GLU A 59 -16.43 24.85 3.87
N VAL A 60 -16.80 25.86 3.08
CA VAL A 60 -15.93 26.49 2.07
C VAL A 60 -15.02 27.55 2.70
N GLY A 61 -15.54 28.40 3.59
CA GLY A 61 -14.81 29.50 4.20
C GLY A 61 -14.33 30.52 3.16
N TYR A 62 -13.02 30.58 2.94
CA TYR A 62 -12.41 31.37 1.87
C TYR A 62 -11.56 30.48 0.97
N CYS A 63 -11.88 30.46 -0.32
CA CYS A 63 -11.09 29.76 -1.31
C CYS A 63 -10.34 30.74 -2.23
N GLN A 64 -9.05 30.44 -2.50
CA GLN A 64 -8.20 31.26 -3.36
C GLN A 64 -8.81 31.39 -4.77
N GLY A 65 -8.82 32.60 -5.31
CA GLY A 65 -9.41 32.91 -6.63
C GLY A 65 -10.83 33.47 -6.57
N SER A 66 -11.64 33.10 -5.57
CA SER A 66 -13.02 33.61 -5.41
C SER A 66 -13.11 35.14 -5.27
N ALA A 67 -12.06 35.78 -4.74
CA ALA A 67 -11.94 37.24 -4.66
C ALA A 67 -11.97 37.93 -6.04
N PHE A 68 -11.54 37.28 -7.12
CA PHE A 68 -11.63 37.85 -8.47
C PHE A 68 -13.09 37.91 -8.97
N ILE A 69 -13.91 36.94 -8.59
CA ILE A 69 -15.36 36.92 -8.89
C ILE A 69 -16.04 38.08 -8.17
N VAL A 70 -15.83 38.19 -6.85
CA VAL A 70 -16.41 39.28 -6.05
C VAL A 70 -15.85 40.65 -6.48
N GLY A 71 -14.57 40.73 -6.82
CA GLY A 71 -13.96 41.94 -7.36
C GLY A 71 -14.59 42.41 -8.67
N LEU A 72 -14.98 41.49 -9.57
CA LEU A 72 -15.75 41.85 -10.78
C LEU A 72 -17.17 42.33 -10.42
N LEU A 73 -17.88 41.65 -9.52
CA LEU A 73 -19.22 42.07 -9.10
C LEU A 73 -19.18 43.50 -8.52
N LEU A 74 -18.19 43.81 -7.68
CA LEU A 74 -17.98 45.12 -7.08
C LEU A 74 -17.59 46.24 -8.08
N MET A 75 -17.18 45.91 -9.31
CA MET A 75 -17.05 46.91 -10.39
C MET A 75 -18.41 47.29 -11.01
N GLN A 76 -19.47 46.50 -10.77
CA GLN A 76 -20.76 46.61 -11.47
C GLN A 76 -21.96 46.89 -10.54
N MET A 77 -21.87 46.55 -9.25
CA MET A 77 -22.97 46.72 -8.29
C MET A 77 -22.48 47.05 -6.86
N PRO A 78 -23.34 47.63 -5.99
CA PRO A 78 -23.01 47.93 -4.59
C PRO A 78 -22.62 46.69 -3.77
N GLU A 79 -21.89 46.94 -2.67
CA GLU A 79 -21.34 45.92 -1.76
C GLU A 79 -22.35 44.86 -1.29
N GLU A 80 -23.50 45.29 -0.78
CA GLU A 80 -24.56 44.38 -0.30
C GLU A 80 -25.14 43.50 -1.42
N GLU A 81 -25.20 44.04 -2.64
CA GLU A 81 -25.75 43.36 -3.82
C GLU A 81 -24.73 42.39 -4.40
N ALA A 82 -23.45 42.77 -4.45
CA ALA A 82 -22.35 41.88 -4.79
C ALA A 82 -22.25 40.69 -3.82
N PHE A 83 -22.48 40.90 -2.51
CA PHE A 83 -22.61 39.81 -1.54
C PHE A 83 -23.80 38.89 -1.83
N CYS A 84 -25.00 39.46 -2.07
CA CYS A 84 -26.19 38.66 -2.36
C CYS A 84 -26.05 37.84 -3.65
N VAL A 85 -25.50 38.44 -4.71
CA VAL A 85 -25.23 37.77 -5.99
C VAL A 85 -24.13 36.71 -5.80
N PHE A 86 -23.05 36.99 -5.07
CA PHE A 86 -22.02 35.99 -4.83
C PHE A 86 -22.52 34.78 -4.04
N VAL A 87 -23.32 34.98 -2.98
CA VAL A 87 -24.01 33.88 -2.27
C VAL A 87 -24.87 33.07 -3.25
N LYS A 88 -25.56 33.72 -4.20
CA LYS A 88 -26.35 33.03 -5.21
C LYS A 88 -25.55 32.29 -6.27
N LEU A 89 -24.40 32.82 -6.72
CA LEU A 89 -23.49 32.10 -7.61
C LEU A 89 -22.91 30.85 -6.92
N MET A 90 -22.62 30.94 -5.62
CA MET A 90 -22.14 29.80 -4.84
C MET A 90 -23.23 28.72 -4.70
N GLN A 91 -24.47 29.10 -4.38
CA GLN A 91 -25.59 28.17 -4.20
C GLN A 91 -26.10 27.56 -5.51
N ASP A 92 -26.43 28.40 -6.50
CA ASP A 92 -27.23 27.98 -7.66
C ASP A 92 -26.36 27.57 -8.87
N TYR A 93 -25.10 28.00 -8.95
CA TYR A 93 -24.21 27.83 -10.12
C TYR A 93 -23.04 26.83 -9.88
N ARG A 94 -23.18 25.92 -8.90
CA ARG A 94 -22.19 24.90 -8.49
C ARG A 94 -20.84 25.40 -7.97
N LEU A 95 -20.57 26.72 -7.97
CA LEU A 95 -19.26 27.25 -7.56
C LEU A 95 -18.86 26.83 -6.13
N ARG A 96 -19.83 26.72 -5.22
CA ARG A 96 -19.60 26.20 -3.86
C ARG A 96 -18.87 24.86 -3.86
N GLU A 97 -19.31 23.93 -4.70
CA GLU A 97 -18.80 22.56 -4.72
C GLU A 97 -17.39 22.51 -5.35
N LEU A 98 -17.11 23.36 -6.34
CA LEU A 98 -15.75 23.58 -6.88
C LEU A 98 -14.78 24.12 -5.82
N PHE A 99 -15.26 24.98 -4.92
CA PHE A 99 -14.43 25.64 -3.90
C PHE A 99 -14.30 24.85 -2.59
N LYS A 100 -14.96 23.70 -2.42
CA LYS A 100 -14.84 22.87 -1.21
C LYS A 100 -13.40 22.42 -0.96
N PRO A 101 -12.97 22.30 0.32
CA PRO A 101 -11.59 21.89 0.67
C PRO A 101 -11.14 20.53 0.09
N SER A 102 -12.08 19.65 -0.27
CA SER A 102 -11.78 18.36 -0.92
C SER A 102 -11.43 18.45 -2.40
N MET A 103 -11.76 19.58 -3.07
CA MET A 103 -11.59 19.80 -4.52
C MET A 103 -12.23 18.71 -5.40
N ALA A 104 -13.20 17.95 -4.87
CA ALA A 104 -13.76 16.78 -5.54
C ALA A 104 -14.49 17.13 -6.86
N GLU A 105 -15.30 18.19 -6.85
CA GLU A 105 -16.00 18.73 -8.01
C GLU A 105 -15.03 19.32 -9.05
N LEU A 106 -13.93 19.95 -8.59
CA LEU A 106 -12.89 20.45 -9.48
C LEU A 106 -12.17 19.29 -10.18
N GLY A 107 -11.83 18.22 -9.45
CA GLY A 107 -11.26 17.00 -10.02
C GLY A 107 -12.20 16.30 -11.01
N LEU A 108 -13.51 16.30 -10.73
CA LEU A 108 -14.53 15.86 -11.70
C LEU A 108 -14.51 16.71 -12.97
N CYS A 109 -14.43 18.04 -12.84
CA CYS A 109 -14.36 18.94 -14.00
C CYS A 109 -13.08 18.73 -14.82
N MET A 110 -11.93 18.47 -14.17
CA MET A 110 -10.69 18.09 -14.87
C MET A 110 -10.87 16.80 -15.65
N TYR A 111 -11.42 15.75 -15.05
CA TYR A 111 -11.68 14.47 -15.73
C TYR A 111 -12.67 14.62 -16.91
N GLN A 112 -13.77 15.34 -16.70
CA GLN A 112 -14.75 15.63 -17.75
C GLN A 112 -14.13 16.42 -18.91
N PHE A 113 -13.29 17.41 -18.62
CA PHE A 113 -12.62 18.22 -19.63
C PHE A 113 -11.54 17.42 -20.37
N GLU A 114 -10.76 16.60 -19.66
CA GLU A 114 -9.77 15.69 -20.24
C GLU A 114 -10.43 14.69 -21.22
N CYS A 115 -11.58 14.11 -20.86
CA CYS A 115 -12.37 13.28 -21.77
C CYS A 115 -12.96 14.04 -22.96
N MET A 116 -13.19 15.36 -22.86
CA MET A 116 -13.57 16.20 -24.01
C MET A 116 -12.38 16.45 -24.94
N ILE A 117 -11.18 16.70 -24.39
CA ILE A 117 -9.94 16.86 -25.15
C ILE A 117 -9.60 15.56 -25.88
N GLN A 118 -9.68 14.41 -25.21
CA GLN A 118 -9.47 13.09 -25.83
C GLN A 118 -10.42 12.81 -27.02
N GLU A 119 -11.67 13.29 -26.96
CA GLU A 119 -12.67 13.10 -28.02
C GLU A 119 -12.50 14.07 -29.21
N HIS A 120 -12.15 15.34 -28.94
CA HIS A 120 -12.15 16.40 -29.95
C HIS A 120 -10.75 16.77 -30.46
N LEU A 121 -9.70 16.46 -29.70
CA LEU A 121 -8.30 16.82 -29.93
C LEU A 121 -7.37 15.63 -29.57
N PRO A 122 -7.58 14.42 -30.14
CA PRO A 122 -6.88 13.21 -29.72
C PRO A 122 -5.36 13.27 -29.87
N GLU A 123 -4.85 14.00 -30.87
CA GLU A 123 -3.41 14.22 -31.07
C GLU A 123 -2.80 15.06 -29.94
N LEU A 124 -3.49 16.15 -29.56
CA LEU A 124 -3.08 17.03 -28.47
C LEU A 124 -3.17 16.32 -27.11
N PHE A 125 -4.17 15.45 -26.94
CA PHE A 125 -4.29 14.61 -25.75
C PHE A 125 -3.10 13.64 -25.62
N VAL A 126 -2.70 12.96 -26.71
CA VAL A 126 -1.53 12.09 -26.71
C VAL A 126 -0.23 12.88 -26.48
N HIS A 127 -0.12 14.08 -27.05
CA HIS A 127 1.01 14.98 -26.78
C HIS A 127 1.09 15.37 -25.30
N PHE A 128 -0.01 15.85 -24.71
CA PHE A 128 -0.10 16.19 -23.29
C PHE A 128 0.27 15.00 -22.39
N GLN A 129 -0.19 13.78 -22.71
CA GLN A 129 0.22 12.57 -22.00
C GLN A 129 1.73 12.27 -22.15
N SER A 130 2.31 12.44 -23.34
CA SER A 130 3.76 12.26 -23.56
C SER A 130 4.62 13.24 -22.76
N GLN A 131 4.14 14.47 -22.58
CA GLN A 131 4.81 15.53 -21.81
C GLN A 131 4.46 15.51 -20.31
N SER A 132 3.68 14.53 -19.83
CA SER A 132 3.10 14.49 -18.47
C SER A 132 2.37 15.78 -18.06
N PHE A 133 1.81 16.50 -19.05
CA PHE A 133 1.17 17.80 -18.87
C PHE A 133 -0.32 17.62 -18.51
N HIS A 134 -0.59 17.49 -17.22
CA HIS A 134 -1.93 17.20 -16.71
C HIS A 134 -2.88 18.39 -16.83
N THR A 135 -4.16 18.12 -17.15
CA THR A 135 -5.26 19.09 -17.28
C THR A 135 -5.34 20.10 -16.13
N SER A 136 -5.09 19.64 -14.90
CA SER A 136 -5.11 20.46 -13.68
C SER A 136 -4.00 21.52 -13.61
N MET A 137 -2.89 21.39 -14.35
CA MET A 137 -1.77 22.34 -14.33
C MET A 137 -2.14 23.71 -14.92
N TYR A 138 -3.02 23.73 -15.93
CA TYR A 138 -3.42 24.94 -16.64
C TYR A 138 -4.91 25.28 -16.47
N ALA A 139 -5.81 24.29 -16.44
CA ALA A 139 -7.25 24.55 -16.43
C ALA A 139 -7.84 24.86 -15.04
N SER A 140 -7.14 24.58 -13.93
CA SER A 140 -7.69 24.77 -12.58
C SER A 140 -8.14 26.22 -12.31
N SER A 141 -7.38 27.22 -12.80
CA SER A 141 -7.75 28.63 -12.70
C SER A 141 -8.97 28.99 -13.55
N TRP A 142 -9.16 28.35 -14.71
CA TRP A 142 -10.28 28.59 -15.62
C TRP A 142 -11.62 28.23 -14.95
N PHE A 143 -11.69 27.06 -14.30
CA PHE A 143 -12.88 26.61 -13.57
C PHE A 143 -13.08 27.36 -12.25
N LEU A 144 -12.01 27.58 -11.46
CA LEU A 144 -12.13 28.26 -10.17
C LEU A 144 -12.38 29.77 -10.27
N THR A 145 -12.08 30.41 -11.40
CA THR A 145 -12.22 31.88 -11.55
C THR A 145 -13.07 32.30 -12.74
N VAL A 146 -13.66 31.36 -13.50
CA VAL A 146 -14.40 31.65 -14.74
C VAL A 146 -13.54 32.51 -15.69
N PHE A 147 -12.26 32.10 -15.84
CA PHE A 147 -11.20 32.81 -16.58
C PHE A 147 -10.83 34.24 -16.12
N LEU A 148 -11.34 34.74 -14.99
CA LEU A 148 -11.05 36.11 -14.50
C LEU A 148 -9.58 36.36 -14.14
N THR A 149 -8.78 35.31 -13.90
CA THR A 149 -7.32 35.42 -13.73
C THR A 149 -6.52 35.10 -15.01
N THR A 150 -7.20 34.89 -16.14
CA THR A 150 -6.58 34.46 -17.42
C THR A 150 -6.72 35.52 -18.51
N PHE A 151 -7.87 36.19 -18.64
CA PHE A 151 -8.09 37.19 -19.69
C PHE A 151 -8.22 38.63 -19.17
N PRO A 152 -7.89 39.63 -20.01
CA PRO A 152 -8.28 41.02 -19.77
C PRO A 152 -9.80 41.17 -19.52
N LEU A 153 -10.18 42.14 -18.68
CA LEU A 153 -11.56 42.37 -18.24
C LEU A 153 -12.62 42.36 -19.36
N PRO A 154 -12.43 43.00 -20.54
CA PRO A 154 -13.45 42.99 -21.59
C PRO A 154 -13.83 41.58 -22.10
N ILE A 155 -12.89 40.64 -22.06
CA ILE A 155 -13.12 39.25 -22.46
C ILE A 155 -13.65 38.44 -21.28
N ALA A 156 -13.03 38.60 -20.10
CA ALA A 156 -13.37 37.83 -18.93
C ALA A 156 -14.80 38.15 -18.42
N THR A 157 -15.19 39.43 -18.40
CA THR A 157 -16.58 39.83 -18.12
C THR A 157 -17.53 39.23 -19.14
N ARG A 158 -17.19 39.18 -20.44
CA ARG A 158 -18.08 38.61 -21.46
C ARG A 158 -18.28 37.10 -21.33
N ILE A 159 -17.26 36.36 -20.87
CA ILE A 159 -17.39 34.95 -20.50
C ILE A 159 -18.26 34.82 -19.23
N PHE A 160 -18.08 35.72 -18.26
CA PHE A 160 -18.83 35.74 -17.01
C PHE A 160 -20.33 36.06 -17.21
N ASP A 161 -20.70 36.95 -18.14
CA ASP A 161 -22.09 37.19 -18.56
C ASP A 161 -22.78 35.88 -18.98
N ILE A 162 -22.10 35.12 -19.85
CA ILE A 162 -22.63 33.87 -20.41
C ILE A 162 -22.66 32.79 -19.32
N PHE A 163 -21.68 32.76 -18.42
CA PHE A 163 -21.72 31.89 -17.24
C PHE A 163 -22.92 32.19 -16.32
N MET A 164 -23.29 33.45 -16.15
CA MET A 164 -24.51 33.84 -15.42
C MET A 164 -25.81 33.52 -16.17
N SER A 165 -25.76 33.22 -17.48
CA SER A 165 -26.94 32.87 -18.29
C SER A 165 -27.07 31.37 -18.58
N GLU A 166 -25.97 30.63 -18.69
CA GLU A 166 -25.90 29.23 -19.14
C GLU A 166 -25.24 28.30 -18.10
N GLY A 167 -24.63 28.86 -17.05
CA GLY A 167 -23.90 28.11 -16.02
C GLY A 167 -22.55 27.59 -16.49
N LEU A 168 -22.02 26.59 -15.79
CA LEU A 168 -20.65 26.07 -15.96
C LEU A 168 -20.36 25.46 -17.35
N GLU A 169 -21.38 25.19 -18.17
CA GLU A 169 -21.21 24.65 -19.54
C GLU A 169 -20.30 25.54 -20.41
N ILE A 170 -20.40 26.87 -20.29
CA ILE A 170 -19.55 27.78 -21.07
C ILE A 170 -18.06 27.62 -20.76
N VAL A 171 -17.69 27.20 -19.55
CA VAL A 171 -16.28 27.05 -19.14
C VAL A 171 -15.61 25.90 -19.90
N PHE A 172 -16.30 24.77 -20.05
CA PHE A 172 -15.84 23.65 -20.88
C PHE A 172 -15.75 24.05 -22.37
N ARG A 173 -16.74 24.81 -22.87
CA ARG A 173 -16.79 25.30 -24.26
C ARG A 173 -15.64 26.24 -24.60
N VAL A 174 -15.42 27.26 -23.78
CA VAL A 174 -14.30 28.22 -23.93
C VAL A 174 -12.97 27.50 -23.76
N GLY A 175 -12.82 26.65 -22.74
CA GLY A 175 -11.60 25.88 -22.51
C GLY A 175 -11.20 25.01 -23.72
N LEU A 176 -12.14 24.31 -24.34
CA LEU A 176 -11.86 23.50 -25.52
C LEU A 176 -11.61 24.36 -26.76
N ALA A 177 -12.32 25.48 -26.93
CA ALA A 177 -12.10 26.41 -28.03
C ALA A 177 -10.70 27.02 -28.01
N LEU A 178 -10.17 27.36 -26.82
CA LEU A 178 -8.79 27.84 -26.66
C LEU A 178 -7.76 26.79 -27.12
N LEU A 179 -7.97 25.52 -26.74
CA LEU A 179 -7.12 24.40 -27.17
C LEU A 179 -7.22 24.15 -28.68
N GLN A 180 -8.43 24.20 -29.26
CA GLN A 180 -8.63 24.11 -30.71
C GLN A 180 -7.92 25.23 -31.48
N MET A 181 -8.00 26.46 -30.98
CA MET A 181 -7.35 27.62 -31.60
C MET A 181 -5.82 27.60 -31.50
N ASN A 182 -5.26 26.89 -30.50
CA ASN A 182 -3.82 26.84 -30.22
C ASN A 182 -3.17 25.48 -30.53
N GLN A 183 -3.91 24.49 -31.02
CA GLN A 183 -3.42 23.11 -31.22
C GLN A 183 -2.09 23.06 -31.99
N ALA A 184 -2.00 23.77 -33.11
CA ALA A 184 -0.81 23.75 -33.97
C ALA A 184 0.46 24.31 -33.28
N GLU A 185 0.31 25.22 -32.31
CA GLU A 185 1.40 25.80 -31.53
C GLU A 185 1.75 24.89 -30.35
N LEU A 186 0.75 24.42 -29.60
CA LEU A 186 0.92 23.54 -28.44
C LEU A 186 1.57 22.19 -28.80
N MET A 187 1.28 21.63 -29.97
CA MET A 187 1.91 20.39 -30.48
C MET A 187 3.42 20.52 -30.74
N GLN A 188 3.99 21.74 -30.74
CA GLN A 188 5.42 21.99 -30.94
C GLN A 188 6.17 22.32 -29.64
N LEU A 189 5.45 22.37 -28.50
CA LEU A 189 5.97 22.82 -27.21
C LEU A 189 6.08 21.67 -26.21
N ASP A 190 7.07 21.75 -25.33
CA ASP A 190 7.23 20.86 -24.19
C ASP A 190 6.35 21.30 -23.00
N MET A 191 6.44 20.58 -21.88
CA MET A 191 5.66 20.84 -20.66
C MET A 191 5.77 22.31 -20.18
N GLU A 192 6.98 22.87 -20.14
CA GLU A 192 7.17 24.27 -19.72
C GLU A 192 6.71 25.26 -20.79
N GLY A 193 7.05 25.03 -22.06
CA GLY A 193 6.65 25.87 -23.19
C GLY A 193 5.14 26.00 -23.29
N MET A 194 4.40 24.90 -23.16
CA MET A 194 2.93 24.91 -23.12
C MET A 194 2.41 25.75 -21.94
N LEU A 195 2.96 25.58 -20.73
CA LEU A 195 2.56 26.35 -19.56
C LEU A 195 2.83 27.86 -19.75
N GLN A 196 3.98 28.23 -20.32
CA GLN A 196 4.29 29.62 -20.67
C GLN A 196 3.34 30.18 -21.74
N HIS A 197 2.93 29.37 -22.73
CA HIS A 197 1.98 29.76 -23.78
C HIS A 197 0.61 30.12 -23.22
N PHE A 198 0.06 29.30 -22.32
CA PHE A 198 -1.19 29.57 -21.62
C PHE A 198 -1.14 30.84 -20.75
N GLN A 199 0.02 31.15 -20.17
CA GLN A 199 0.18 32.29 -19.26
C GLN A 199 0.53 33.61 -19.97
N LYS A 200 1.22 33.58 -21.11
CA LYS A 200 1.82 34.77 -21.74
C LYS A 200 1.32 35.08 -23.14
N VAL A 201 0.84 34.10 -23.90
CA VAL A 201 0.47 34.28 -25.31
C VAL A 201 -1.05 34.32 -25.47
N ILE A 202 -1.74 33.28 -24.97
CA ILE A 202 -3.19 33.14 -25.10
C ILE A 202 -3.99 34.34 -24.54
N PRO A 203 -3.61 35.00 -23.42
CA PRO A 203 -4.31 36.19 -22.94
C PRO A 203 -4.37 37.36 -23.94
N HIS A 204 -3.36 37.51 -24.80
CA HIS A 204 -3.22 38.60 -25.77
C HIS A 204 -3.73 38.26 -27.19
N GLN A 205 -4.04 36.99 -27.46
CA GLN A 205 -4.62 36.57 -28.77
C GLN A 205 -6.00 37.18 -29.06
N PHE A 206 -6.62 37.84 -28.08
CA PHE A 206 -8.00 38.33 -28.09
C PHE A 206 -8.11 39.84 -27.83
N ASP A 207 -7.01 40.59 -27.89
CA ASP A 207 -7.00 42.07 -27.70
C ASP A 207 -7.96 42.81 -28.67
N GLY A 208 -8.33 42.19 -29.80
CA GLY A 208 -9.35 42.69 -30.73
C GLY A 208 -10.81 42.47 -30.31
N GLY A 209 -11.08 41.85 -29.15
CA GLY A 209 -12.41 41.66 -28.58
C GLY A 209 -12.84 40.19 -28.40
N PRO A 210 -13.86 39.93 -27.57
CA PRO A 210 -14.27 38.58 -27.17
C PRO A 210 -14.93 37.75 -28.29
N ASP A 211 -15.54 38.39 -29.29
CA ASP A 211 -16.46 37.72 -30.22
C ASP A 211 -15.84 36.53 -30.95
N LYS A 212 -14.55 36.60 -31.32
CA LYS A 212 -13.81 35.49 -31.93
C LYS A 212 -13.76 34.24 -31.03
N LEU A 213 -13.53 34.43 -29.74
CA LEU A 213 -13.48 33.35 -28.74
C LEU A 213 -14.87 32.80 -28.46
N ILE A 214 -15.86 33.67 -28.28
CA ILE A 214 -17.24 33.28 -27.97
C ILE A 214 -17.88 32.53 -29.14
N LEU A 215 -17.67 32.98 -30.39
CA LEU A 215 -18.13 32.27 -31.59
C LEU A 215 -17.50 30.88 -31.70
N ALA A 216 -16.21 30.72 -31.39
CA ALA A 216 -15.54 29.42 -31.36
C ALA A 216 -16.11 28.51 -30.25
N ALA A 217 -16.34 29.04 -29.05
CA ALA A 217 -16.94 28.32 -27.92
C ALA A 217 -18.35 27.80 -28.22
N TYR A 218 -19.17 28.53 -28.98
CA TYR A 218 -20.48 28.02 -29.41
C TYR A 218 -20.40 26.92 -30.49
N GLN A 219 -19.31 26.80 -31.27
CA GLN A 219 -19.10 25.65 -32.17
C GLN A 219 -18.73 24.37 -31.43
N VAL A 220 -18.21 24.44 -30.20
CA VAL A 220 -17.89 23.27 -29.38
C VAL A 220 -19.16 22.49 -29.02
N LYS A 221 -19.17 21.18 -29.30
CA LYS A 221 -20.31 20.30 -29.03
C LYS A 221 -20.28 19.76 -27.60
N TYR A 222 -20.84 20.52 -26.67
CA TYR A 222 -21.09 20.02 -25.32
C TYR A 222 -22.27 19.03 -25.30
N ASN A 223 -22.15 17.94 -24.53
CA ASN A 223 -23.19 16.91 -24.42
C ASN A 223 -23.48 16.62 -22.94
N SER A 224 -24.50 17.28 -22.38
CA SER A 224 -24.88 17.21 -20.97
C SER A 224 -25.29 15.79 -20.52
N LYS A 225 -25.72 14.90 -21.45
CA LYS A 225 -25.96 13.48 -21.15
C LYS A 225 -24.64 12.71 -20.99
N LYS A 226 -23.62 13.00 -21.82
CA LYS A 226 -22.28 12.41 -21.71
C LYS A 226 -21.58 12.88 -20.43
N MET A 227 -21.66 14.17 -20.08
CA MET A 227 -21.06 14.69 -18.84
C MET A 227 -21.64 14.00 -17.59
N LYS A 228 -22.97 13.81 -17.52
CA LYS A 228 -23.63 13.03 -16.45
C LYS A 228 -23.29 11.53 -16.44
N LYS A 229 -22.77 10.97 -17.53
CA LYS A 229 -22.19 9.61 -17.54
C LYS A 229 -20.78 9.63 -16.95
N LEU A 230 -19.93 10.55 -17.43
CA LEU A 230 -18.56 10.74 -16.93
C LEU A 230 -18.53 11.07 -15.43
N GLU A 231 -19.53 11.79 -14.92
CA GLU A 231 -19.76 12.07 -13.50
C GLU A 231 -19.94 10.80 -12.66
N LYS A 232 -20.76 9.85 -13.12
CA LYS A 232 -20.94 8.55 -12.46
C LYS A 232 -19.69 7.69 -12.55
N GLU A 233 -19.05 7.68 -13.73
CA GLU A 233 -17.81 6.95 -14.00
C GLU A 233 -16.66 7.42 -13.09
N TYR A 234 -16.44 8.72 -13.00
CA TYR A 234 -15.48 9.35 -12.07
C TYR A 234 -15.82 9.05 -10.61
N THR A 235 -17.10 9.10 -10.22
CA THR A 235 -17.53 8.76 -8.86
C THR A 235 -17.18 7.31 -8.52
N THR A 236 -17.48 6.36 -9.41
CA THR A 236 -17.10 4.94 -9.24
C THR A 236 -15.58 4.75 -9.13
N ILE A 237 -14.79 5.47 -9.95
CA ILE A 237 -13.32 5.45 -9.86
C ILE A 237 -12.87 5.95 -8.48
N LYS A 238 -13.40 7.08 -7.99
CA LYS A 238 -13.00 7.65 -6.69
C LYS A 238 -13.49 6.87 -5.47
N THR A 239 -14.64 6.20 -5.55
CA THR A 239 -15.06 5.23 -4.53
C THR A 239 -14.07 4.05 -4.46
N LYS A 240 -13.72 3.47 -5.60
CA LYS A 240 -12.78 2.34 -5.67
C LYS A 240 -11.35 2.72 -5.23
N GLU A 241 -10.86 3.90 -5.62
CA GLU A 241 -9.58 4.43 -5.11
C GLU A 241 -9.60 4.59 -3.59
N MET A 242 -10.72 5.04 -3.00
CA MET A 242 -10.85 5.20 -1.55
C MET A 242 -10.84 3.83 -0.83
N GLU A 243 -11.57 2.84 -1.36
CA GLU A 243 -11.58 1.46 -0.86
C GLU A 243 -10.17 0.84 -0.90
N GLU A 244 -9.47 0.98 -2.02
CA GLU A 244 -8.07 0.54 -2.16
C GLU A 244 -7.14 1.25 -1.18
N GLN A 245 -7.30 2.56 -0.94
CA GLN A 245 -6.51 3.30 0.05
C GLN A 245 -6.84 2.90 1.50
N VAL A 246 -8.07 2.48 1.80
CA VAL A 246 -8.44 1.94 3.12
C VAL A 246 -7.80 0.58 3.34
N GLU A 247 -7.89 -0.34 2.37
CA GLU A 247 -7.27 -1.66 2.47
C GLU A 247 -5.73 -1.58 2.50
N ILE A 248 -5.12 -0.67 1.71
CA ILE A 248 -3.67 -0.39 1.80
C ILE A 248 -3.26 0.11 3.19
N LYS A 249 -4.09 0.94 3.86
CA LYS A 249 -3.82 1.40 5.24
C LYS A 249 -3.95 0.26 6.26
N ARG A 250 -4.97 -0.60 6.12
CA ARG A 250 -5.15 -1.81 6.92
C ARG A 250 -3.94 -2.73 6.77
N LEU A 251 -3.62 -3.14 5.55
CA LEU A 251 -2.51 -4.05 5.24
C LEU A 251 -1.15 -3.51 5.72
N ARG A 252 -0.92 -2.18 5.65
CA ARG A 252 0.28 -1.54 6.23
C ARG A 252 0.33 -1.64 7.76
N THR A 253 -0.82 -1.52 8.42
CA THR A 253 -0.93 -1.63 9.88
C THR A 253 -0.72 -3.08 10.34
N GLU A 254 -1.31 -4.03 9.61
CA GLU A 254 -1.16 -5.47 9.81
C GLU A 254 0.29 -5.92 9.58
N ASN A 255 0.92 -5.51 8.48
CA ASN A 255 2.34 -5.75 8.20
C ASN A 255 3.27 -5.18 9.29
N ARG A 256 2.91 -4.04 9.91
CA ARG A 256 3.68 -3.48 11.03
C ARG A 256 3.62 -4.38 12.26
N LEU A 257 2.42 -4.88 12.60
CA LEU A 257 2.23 -5.80 13.74
C LEU A 257 2.92 -7.14 13.50
N LEU A 258 2.81 -7.70 12.29
CA LEU A 258 3.51 -8.94 11.90
C LEU A 258 5.04 -8.79 12.01
N LYS A 259 5.61 -7.67 11.54
CA LYS A 259 7.05 -7.39 11.71
C LYS A 259 7.46 -7.31 13.19
N GLN A 260 6.65 -6.68 14.05
CA GLN A 260 6.92 -6.65 15.49
C GLN A 260 6.83 -8.05 16.14
N ARG A 261 5.94 -8.93 15.65
CA ARG A 261 5.85 -10.31 16.14
C ARG A 261 7.05 -11.15 15.69
N ILE A 262 7.50 -11.00 14.44
CA ILE A 262 8.73 -11.61 13.92
C ILE A 262 9.94 -11.16 14.74
N GLU A 263 10.14 -9.86 14.92
CA GLU A 263 11.24 -9.28 15.73
C GLU A 263 11.24 -9.77 17.19
N THR A 264 10.06 -10.14 17.71
CA THR A 264 9.91 -10.74 19.05
C THR A 264 10.31 -12.22 19.04
N LEU A 265 9.82 -13.00 18.08
CA LEU A 265 10.14 -14.42 17.91
C LEU A 265 11.63 -14.65 17.59
N GLU A 266 12.27 -13.76 16.82
CA GLU A 266 13.71 -13.77 16.55
C GLU A 266 14.53 -13.62 17.85
N LYS A 267 14.11 -12.74 18.76
CA LYS A 267 14.76 -12.55 20.08
C LYS A 267 14.51 -13.73 21.02
N GLU A 268 13.30 -14.30 21.02
CA GLU A 268 12.97 -15.52 21.76
C GLU A 268 13.81 -16.71 21.26
N SER A 269 13.95 -16.86 19.94
CA SER A 269 14.76 -17.88 19.26
C SER A 269 16.25 -17.73 19.56
N ALA A 270 16.82 -16.53 19.44
CA ALA A 270 18.21 -16.26 19.81
C ALA A 270 18.48 -16.59 21.30
N SER A 271 17.59 -16.18 22.20
CA SER A 271 17.68 -16.51 23.63
C SER A 271 17.55 -18.01 23.93
N LEU A 272 16.83 -18.78 23.10
CA LEU A 272 16.80 -20.24 23.19
C LEU A 272 18.11 -20.87 22.68
N ALA A 273 18.65 -20.37 21.56
CA ALA A 273 19.94 -20.81 21.02
C ALA A 273 21.10 -20.57 22.01
N ASP A 274 21.20 -19.37 22.60
CA ASP A 274 22.20 -19.03 23.62
C ASP A 274 22.14 -19.99 24.82
N ARG A 275 20.93 -20.27 25.32
CA ARG A 275 20.71 -21.21 26.44
C ARG A 275 21.09 -22.65 26.06
N LEU A 276 20.82 -23.08 24.84
CA LEU A 276 21.22 -24.41 24.35
C LEU A 276 22.74 -24.53 24.16
N ILE A 277 23.40 -23.50 23.62
CA ILE A 277 24.85 -23.43 23.48
C ILE A 277 25.51 -23.45 24.87
N GLN A 278 25.08 -22.59 25.79
CA GLN A 278 25.64 -22.56 27.14
C GLN A 278 25.38 -23.87 27.88
N GLY A 279 24.19 -24.46 27.73
CA GLY A 279 23.86 -25.79 28.24
C GLY A 279 24.59 -26.95 27.57
N GLN A 280 25.26 -26.77 26.42
CA GLN A 280 26.23 -27.72 25.89
C GLN A 280 27.64 -27.45 26.42
N VAL A 281 28.07 -26.19 26.51
CA VAL A 281 29.38 -25.80 27.06
C VAL A 281 29.53 -26.28 28.51
N THR A 282 28.53 -26.08 29.37
CA THR A 282 28.58 -26.58 30.75
C THR A 282 28.70 -28.10 30.81
N ARG A 283 27.95 -28.85 29.99
CA ARG A 283 28.08 -30.33 29.94
C ARG A 283 29.42 -30.81 29.39
N ALA A 284 30.04 -30.05 28.48
CA ALA A 284 31.39 -30.33 27.99
C ALA A 284 32.44 -30.11 29.08
N GLN A 285 32.33 -29.01 29.84
CA GLN A 285 33.17 -28.72 31.01
C GLN A 285 33.01 -29.80 32.10
N GLU A 286 31.78 -30.14 32.48
CA GLU A 286 31.49 -31.23 33.42
C GLU A 286 32.08 -32.58 32.96
N ALA A 287 32.07 -32.87 31.65
CA ALA A 287 32.65 -34.09 31.10
C ALA A 287 34.19 -34.08 31.13
N GLU A 288 34.83 -32.94 30.88
CA GLU A 288 36.27 -32.75 30.97
C GLU A 288 36.77 -32.86 32.43
N GLU A 289 36.09 -32.21 33.38
CA GLU A 289 36.36 -32.35 34.81
C GLU A 289 36.18 -33.80 35.28
N ASN A 290 35.10 -34.48 34.85
CA ASN A 290 34.90 -35.90 35.16
C ASN A 290 36.00 -36.80 34.57
N TYR A 291 36.58 -36.45 33.41
CA TYR A 291 37.69 -37.18 32.81
C TYR A 291 39.00 -36.95 33.59
N LEU A 292 39.29 -35.71 33.99
CA LEU A 292 40.41 -35.35 34.87
C LEU A 292 40.33 -36.11 36.21
N ILE A 293 39.18 -36.06 36.89
CA ILE A 293 38.95 -36.76 38.17
C ILE A 293 39.13 -38.28 38.01
N LYS A 294 38.64 -38.88 36.91
CA LYS A 294 38.85 -40.31 36.62
C LYS A 294 40.33 -40.65 36.38
N ARG A 295 41.08 -39.79 35.68
CA ARG A 295 42.52 -39.96 35.44
C ARG A 295 43.32 -39.84 36.73
N GLU A 296 42.99 -38.90 37.60
CA GLU A 296 43.62 -38.76 38.92
C GLU A 296 43.30 -39.97 39.81
N LEU A 297 42.05 -40.41 39.87
CA LEU A 297 41.65 -41.64 40.57
C LEU A 297 42.39 -42.89 40.06
N ALA A 298 42.59 -43.01 38.73
CA ALA A 298 43.37 -44.10 38.15
C ALA A 298 44.86 -44.02 38.57
N THR A 299 45.43 -42.82 38.59
CA THR A 299 46.82 -42.57 39.02
C THR A 299 47.01 -42.90 40.50
N ILE A 300 46.09 -42.46 41.37
CA ILE A 300 46.09 -42.77 42.81
C ILE A 300 45.89 -44.27 43.05
N LYS A 301 45.00 -44.94 42.29
CA LYS A 301 44.86 -46.40 42.33
C LYS A 301 46.14 -47.12 41.91
N GLN A 302 46.83 -46.67 40.86
CA GLN A 302 48.13 -47.25 40.48
C GLN A 302 49.15 -47.07 41.61
N GLN A 303 49.28 -45.87 42.17
CA GLN A 303 50.20 -45.59 43.28
C GLN A 303 49.88 -46.45 44.52
N SER A 304 48.61 -46.65 44.83
CA SER A 304 48.15 -47.54 45.91
C SER A 304 48.50 -49.00 45.63
N ASN A 305 48.23 -49.50 44.41
CA ASN A 305 48.57 -50.87 44.00
C ASN A 305 50.09 -51.08 44.00
N GLU A 306 50.87 -50.10 43.54
CA GLU A 306 52.34 -50.13 43.60
C GLU A 306 52.85 -50.10 45.04
N ALA A 307 52.23 -49.34 45.94
CA ALA A 307 52.57 -49.33 47.36
C ALA A 307 52.28 -50.68 48.02
N SER A 308 51.12 -51.29 47.73
CA SER A 308 50.78 -52.66 48.16
C SER A 308 51.74 -53.70 47.58
N ALA A 309 52.10 -53.60 46.30
CA ALA A 309 53.06 -54.51 45.66
C ALA A 309 54.47 -54.34 46.24
N LYS A 310 54.91 -53.11 46.57
CA LYS A 310 56.18 -52.84 47.25
C LYS A 310 56.17 -53.34 48.70
N LEU A 311 55.02 -53.27 49.39
CA LEU A 311 54.81 -53.87 50.71
C LEU A 311 54.91 -55.40 50.65
N GLU A 312 54.19 -56.05 49.73
CA GLU A 312 54.22 -57.50 49.54
C GLU A 312 55.60 -57.98 49.06
N GLN A 313 56.30 -57.20 48.23
CA GLN A 313 57.66 -57.47 47.83
C GLN A 313 58.64 -57.31 48.99
N ALA A 314 58.43 -56.35 49.90
CA ALA A 314 59.22 -56.22 51.13
C ALA A 314 58.96 -57.40 52.08
N GLU A 315 57.70 -57.82 52.28
CA GLU A 315 57.37 -59.03 53.05
C GLU A 315 58.00 -60.29 52.43
N ASN A 316 57.87 -60.48 51.12
CA ASN A 316 58.50 -61.59 50.41
C ASN A 316 60.03 -61.50 50.42
N THR A 317 60.62 -60.31 50.54
CA THR A 317 62.07 -60.13 50.73
C THR A 317 62.50 -60.45 52.16
N ILE A 318 61.68 -60.13 53.17
CA ILE A 318 61.88 -60.57 54.56
C ILE A 318 61.83 -62.11 54.63
N ARG A 319 60.81 -62.73 54.02
CA ARG A 319 60.69 -64.20 53.89
C ARG A 319 61.89 -64.81 53.13
N LYS A 320 62.36 -64.18 52.05
CA LYS A 320 63.53 -64.65 51.28
C LYS A 320 64.84 -64.47 52.04
N LEU A 321 65.04 -63.40 52.80
CA LEU A 321 66.22 -63.20 53.65
C LEU A 321 66.23 -64.20 54.83
N GLN A 322 65.06 -64.56 55.36
CA GLN A 322 64.92 -65.67 56.31
C GLN A 322 65.26 -67.04 55.68
N HIS A 323 65.14 -67.20 54.36
CA HIS A 323 65.41 -68.46 53.65
C HIS A 323 66.82 -68.51 53.02
N GLN A 324 67.42 -67.37 52.64
CA GLN A 324 68.72 -67.27 51.97
C GLN A 324 69.94 -67.49 52.88
N GLN A 325 69.77 -67.86 54.15
CA GLN A 325 70.82 -68.57 54.89
C GLN A 325 71.03 -70.02 54.39
N GLN A 326 70.16 -70.54 53.53
CA GLN A 326 70.15 -71.95 53.14
C GLN A 326 70.29 -72.15 51.61
N TRP A 327 71.53 -72.39 51.19
CA TRP A 327 72.01 -72.91 49.89
C TRP A 327 72.03 -72.01 48.63
N HIS A 328 73.23 -71.93 48.03
CA HIS A 328 73.45 -71.62 46.61
C HIS A 328 73.56 -72.93 45.79
N LYS A 329 72.93 -72.98 44.59
CA LYS A 329 73.57 -73.27 43.28
C LYS A 329 72.57 -73.62 42.15
N CYS A 330 72.76 -72.97 40.99
CA CYS A 330 72.42 -73.43 39.62
C CYS A 330 70.93 -73.72 39.23
N SER A 331 70.49 -73.54 37.97
CA SER A 331 70.96 -72.71 36.83
C SER A 331 69.93 -72.75 35.67
N SER A 332 69.85 -71.69 34.84
CA SER A 332 69.33 -71.68 33.44
C SER A 332 67.85 -72.09 33.17
N ASN A 333 67.19 -71.70 32.06
CA ASN A 333 67.41 -70.65 31.04
C ASN A 333 66.05 -70.37 30.36
N TYR A 334 65.93 -69.23 29.64
CA TYR A 334 65.27 -69.02 28.32
C TYR A 334 64.82 -67.56 28.18
N ASN A 335 65.38 -66.84 27.21
CA ASN A 335 65.06 -65.45 26.86
C ASN A 335 65.58 -65.17 25.44
N GLU A 336 64.71 -65.14 24.42
CA GLU A 336 65.03 -64.58 23.10
C GLU A 336 63.75 -64.31 22.27
N ASP A 337 62.86 -65.30 22.10
CA ASP A 337 61.66 -65.21 21.26
C ASP A 337 60.71 -64.03 21.61
N PHE A 338 60.57 -63.71 22.90
CA PHE A 338 59.69 -62.63 23.36
C PHE A 338 60.13 -61.22 22.91
N VAL A 339 61.43 -61.03 22.68
CA VAL A 339 61.97 -59.74 22.21
C VAL A 339 61.65 -59.53 20.73
N LEU A 340 61.82 -60.56 19.91
CA LEU A 340 61.54 -60.53 18.47
C LEU A 340 60.06 -60.29 18.14
N GLN A 341 59.15 -60.67 19.03
CA GLN A 341 57.71 -60.36 18.90
C GLN A 341 57.44 -58.86 19.12
N LEU A 342 58.01 -58.28 20.17
CA LEU A 342 57.81 -56.86 20.52
C LEU A 342 58.44 -55.90 19.49
N GLU A 343 59.59 -56.25 18.90
CA GLU A 343 60.21 -55.44 17.85
C GLU A 343 59.33 -55.35 16.58
N LYS A 344 58.63 -56.44 16.21
CA LYS A 344 57.68 -56.42 15.08
C LYS A 344 56.49 -55.52 15.33
N GLU A 345 55.88 -55.60 16.51
CA GLU A 345 54.71 -54.78 16.85
C GLU A 345 55.05 -53.29 16.92
N LEU A 346 56.26 -52.94 17.40
CA LEU A 346 56.77 -51.56 17.39
C LEU A 346 56.96 -50.99 15.97
N VAL A 347 57.48 -51.81 15.04
CA VAL A 347 57.65 -51.42 13.63
C VAL A 347 56.29 -51.26 12.93
N GLN A 348 55.34 -52.17 13.18
CA GLN A 348 53.97 -52.11 12.64
C GLN A 348 53.27 -50.80 13.05
N ALA A 349 53.39 -50.40 14.33
CA ALA A 349 52.78 -49.18 14.85
C ALA A 349 53.34 -47.90 14.20
N ARG A 350 54.67 -47.81 14.04
CA ARG A 350 55.32 -46.64 13.42
C ARG A 350 55.03 -46.48 11.93
N LEU A 351 54.74 -47.57 11.22
CA LEU A 351 54.34 -47.49 9.80
C LEU A 351 52.97 -46.80 9.66
N SER A 352 51.99 -47.23 10.46
CA SER A 352 50.63 -46.67 10.47
C SER A 352 50.62 -45.19 10.92
N GLU A 353 51.46 -44.82 11.88
CA GLU A 353 51.63 -43.41 12.29
C GLU A 353 52.13 -42.55 11.11
N ALA A 354 53.15 -43.00 10.37
CA ALA A 354 53.68 -42.28 9.22
C ALA A 354 52.69 -42.13 8.05
N GLU A 355 51.90 -43.18 7.78
CA GLU A 355 50.82 -43.15 6.77
C GLU A 355 49.76 -42.10 7.13
N SER A 356 49.35 -42.02 8.40
CA SER A 356 48.38 -41.03 8.88
C SER A 356 48.86 -39.58 8.74
N GLN A 357 50.16 -39.32 9.00
CA GLN A 357 50.77 -38.00 8.86
C GLN A 357 50.89 -37.57 7.38
N CYS A 358 51.11 -38.52 6.47
CA CYS A 358 51.17 -38.24 5.04
C CYS A 358 49.79 -37.80 4.48
N ALA A 359 48.72 -38.50 4.86
CA ALA A 359 47.35 -38.15 4.48
C ALA A 359 46.91 -36.77 5.00
N LEU A 360 47.30 -36.42 6.24
CA LEU A 360 47.05 -35.09 6.82
C LEU A 360 47.71 -33.97 6.00
N LYS A 361 48.94 -34.19 5.54
CA LYS A 361 49.68 -33.19 4.75
C LYS A 361 49.04 -32.97 3.37
N GLU A 362 48.65 -34.04 2.67
CA GLU A 362 47.89 -33.91 1.42
C GLU A 362 46.59 -33.09 1.60
N MET A 363 45.93 -33.19 2.75
CA MET A 363 44.71 -32.44 3.00
C MET A 363 44.99 -30.94 3.23
N GLN A 364 46.09 -30.59 3.90
CA GLN A 364 46.54 -29.20 4.05
C GLN A 364 46.95 -28.57 2.71
N ASP A 365 47.71 -29.29 1.89
CA ASP A 365 48.13 -28.82 0.56
C ASP A 365 46.91 -28.56 -0.35
N LYS A 366 45.85 -29.40 -0.26
CA LYS A 366 44.57 -29.21 -0.98
C LYS A 366 43.77 -28.00 -0.51
N VAL A 367 43.81 -27.66 0.79
CA VAL A 367 43.16 -26.43 1.31
C VAL A 367 43.87 -25.19 0.78
N LEU A 368 45.20 -25.15 0.87
CA LEU A 368 46.01 -24.03 0.36
C LEU A 368 45.79 -23.79 -1.14
N ASP A 369 45.67 -24.85 -1.95
CA ASP A 369 45.44 -24.70 -3.38
C ASP A 369 44.00 -24.27 -3.74
N ILE A 370 43.03 -24.48 -2.84
CA ILE A 370 41.67 -23.91 -2.94
C ILE A 370 41.68 -22.42 -2.56
N GLU A 371 42.29 -22.05 -1.43
CA GLU A 371 42.41 -20.65 -0.98
C GLU A 371 43.11 -19.78 -2.03
N LYS A 372 44.19 -20.30 -2.62
CA LYS A 372 44.96 -19.64 -3.68
C LYS A 372 44.15 -19.43 -4.97
N ARG A 373 43.22 -20.34 -5.27
CA ARG A 373 42.32 -20.28 -6.43
C ARG A 373 41.10 -19.38 -6.19
N ASN A 374 40.73 -19.16 -4.93
CA ASN A 374 39.66 -18.25 -4.52
C ASN A 374 40.10 -16.77 -4.53
N ASN A 375 41.41 -16.50 -4.51
CA ASN A 375 42.00 -15.15 -4.53
C ASN A 375 42.30 -14.59 -5.95
N SER A 376 42.04 -15.34 -7.02
CA SER A 376 42.31 -14.89 -8.40
C SER A 376 41.05 -14.42 -9.13
N PHE A 377 40.70 -13.13 -8.98
CA PHE A 377 39.61 -12.50 -9.75
C PHE A 377 40.01 -12.26 -11.21
N PRO A 378 39.20 -12.67 -12.21
CA PRO A 378 39.53 -12.49 -13.62
C PRO A 378 38.79 -11.31 -14.28
N ASP A 379 39.19 -10.05 -14.00
CA ASP A 379 38.77 -8.92 -14.87
C ASP A 379 39.68 -7.67 -14.88
N GLU A 380 40.59 -7.46 -13.91
CA GLU A 380 41.40 -6.21 -13.83
C GLU A 380 42.21 -5.91 -15.11
N ASN A 381 42.70 -6.95 -15.80
CA ASN A 381 43.43 -6.81 -17.06
C ASN A 381 42.61 -6.16 -18.19
N ASN A 382 41.29 -6.35 -18.22
CA ASN A 382 40.42 -5.72 -19.22
C ASN A 382 40.27 -4.22 -18.94
N VAL A 383 40.08 -3.86 -17.67
CA VAL A 383 39.96 -2.46 -17.22
C VAL A 383 41.27 -1.69 -17.48
N ALA A 384 42.43 -2.28 -17.15
CA ALA A 384 43.73 -1.68 -17.40
C ALA A 384 43.96 -1.40 -18.90
N ARG A 385 43.70 -2.39 -19.78
CA ARG A 385 43.92 -2.21 -21.23
C ARG A 385 43.01 -1.13 -21.84
N LEU A 386 41.77 -1.03 -21.39
CA LEU A 386 40.84 0.02 -21.82
C LEU A 386 41.26 1.43 -21.34
N GLN A 387 41.91 1.54 -20.18
CA GLN A 387 42.49 2.80 -19.71
C GLN A 387 43.72 3.21 -20.54
N GLU A 388 44.59 2.27 -20.91
CA GLU A 388 45.73 2.53 -21.80
C GLU A 388 45.27 2.96 -23.21
N GLU A 389 44.29 2.26 -23.80
CA GLU A 389 43.71 2.61 -25.09
C GLU A 389 43.09 4.03 -25.08
N LEU A 390 42.40 4.41 -24.00
CA LEU A 390 41.81 5.75 -23.83
C LEU A 390 42.88 6.86 -23.74
N ILE A 391 43.99 6.61 -23.04
CA ILE A 391 45.12 7.56 -22.96
C ILE A 391 45.77 7.74 -24.34
N ALA A 392 45.96 6.65 -25.08
CA ALA A 392 46.52 6.67 -26.43
C ALA A 392 45.60 7.31 -27.49
N VAL A 393 44.30 7.43 -27.25
CA VAL A 393 43.38 8.25 -28.07
C VAL A 393 43.56 9.73 -27.74
N LYS A 394 43.51 10.12 -26.46
CA LYS A 394 43.60 11.53 -26.05
C LYS A 394 44.93 12.21 -26.41
N LEU A 395 46.04 11.45 -26.42
CA LEU A 395 47.32 11.98 -26.89
C LEU A 395 47.28 12.36 -28.38
N ARG A 396 46.74 11.50 -29.25
CA ARG A 396 46.61 11.77 -30.70
C ARG A 396 45.66 12.93 -31.00
N GLU A 397 44.59 13.09 -30.21
CA GLU A 397 43.69 14.24 -30.27
C GLU A 397 44.44 15.54 -29.94
N ALA A 398 45.23 15.55 -28.86
CA ALA A 398 46.04 16.71 -28.47
C ALA A 398 47.10 17.06 -29.53
N GLU A 399 47.80 16.07 -30.10
CA GLU A 399 48.77 16.25 -31.19
C GLU A 399 48.14 16.89 -32.43
N ALA A 400 46.96 16.41 -32.85
CA ALA A 400 46.22 16.98 -33.98
C ALA A 400 45.78 18.44 -33.71
N ILE A 401 45.35 18.74 -32.49
CA ILE A 401 44.99 20.11 -32.06
C ILE A 401 46.22 21.04 -32.05
N MET A 402 47.42 20.54 -31.70
CA MET A 402 48.65 21.32 -31.81
C MET A 402 49.03 21.58 -33.27
N GLY A 403 49.01 20.56 -34.13
CA GLY A 403 49.30 20.71 -35.56
C GLY A 403 48.36 21.71 -36.26
N LEU A 404 47.07 21.73 -35.90
CA LEU A 404 46.12 22.73 -36.38
C LEU A 404 46.43 24.15 -35.91
N LYS A 405 46.97 24.33 -34.70
CA LYS A 405 47.41 25.65 -34.20
C LYS A 405 48.68 26.13 -34.90
N GLU A 406 49.65 25.24 -35.12
CA GLU A 406 50.86 25.54 -35.87
C GLU A 406 50.53 25.92 -37.32
N LEU A 407 49.65 25.19 -37.99
CA LEU A 407 49.23 25.50 -39.36
C LEU A 407 48.49 26.85 -39.45
N ARG A 408 47.61 27.16 -38.48
CA ARG A 408 46.95 28.47 -38.39
C ARG A 408 47.96 29.61 -38.16
N GLN A 409 49.00 29.38 -37.36
CA GLN A 409 50.08 30.37 -37.18
C GLN A 409 50.90 30.55 -38.46
N GLN A 410 51.24 29.47 -39.18
CA GLN A 410 51.95 29.56 -40.47
C GLN A 410 51.15 30.34 -41.53
N VAL A 411 49.83 30.11 -41.62
CA VAL A 411 48.95 30.90 -42.51
C VAL A 411 48.98 32.38 -42.13
N LYS A 412 48.87 32.71 -40.84
CA LYS A 412 48.96 34.09 -40.35
C LYS A 412 50.33 34.73 -40.63
N ASP A 413 51.43 34.00 -40.42
CA ASP A 413 52.78 34.49 -40.69
C ASP A 413 53.01 34.75 -42.20
N LEU A 414 52.41 33.93 -43.07
CA LEU A 414 52.39 34.15 -44.51
C LEU A 414 51.54 35.38 -44.90
N GLU A 415 50.37 35.54 -44.28
CA GLU A 415 49.50 36.70 -44.50
C GLU A 415 50.18 38.01 -44.05
N GLU A 416 50.78 38.04 -42.85
CA GLU A 416 51.54 39.20 -42.39
C GLU A 416 52.78 39.46 -43.28
N HIS A 417 53.45 38.43 -43.79
CA HIS A 417 54.52 38.60 -44.79
C HIS A 417 54.00 39.16 -46.12
N TRP A 418 52.81 38.76 -46.57
CA TRP A 418 52.17 39.29 -47.78
C TRP A 418 51.76 40.76 -47.59
N GLN A 419 51.14 41.12 -46.46
CA GLN A 419 50.83 42.51 -46.11
C GLN A 419 52.11 43.38 -46.02
N ARG A 420 53.20 42.85 -45.46
CA ARG A 420 54.53 43.50 -45.46
C ARG A 420 55.14 43.60 -46.86
N HIS A 421 54.83 42.68 -47.77
CA HIS A 421 55.26 42.74 -49.17
C HIS A 421 54.50 43.83 -49.94
N LEU A 422 53.15 43.83 -49.86
CA LEU A 422 52.27 44.85 -50.42
C LEU A 422 52.67 46.26 -49.98
N SER A 423 52.97 46.42 -48.68
CA SER A 423 53.44 47.69 -48.08
C SER A 423 54.83 48.15 -48.58
N ARG A 424 55.60 47.27 -49.23
CA ARG A 424 56.92 47.56 -49.80
C ARG A 424 56.87 47.76 -51.32
N THR A 425 56.02 47.04 -52.04
CA THR A 425 55.86 47.16 -53.50
C THR A 425 55.07 48.41 -53.90
N THR A 426 54.03 48.78 -53.15
CA THR A 426 53.22 49.99 -53.40
C THR A 426 53.98 51.32 -53.29
N GLY A 427 55.19 51.32 -52.71
CA GLY A 427 55.90 52.54 -52.32
C GLY A 427 56.96 53.10 -53.29
N ARG A 428 57.37 52.39 -54.36
CA ARG A 428 58.43 52.87 -55.28
C ARG A 428 58.25 52.41 -56.73
N TRP A 429 58.89 53.16 -57.63
CA TRP A 429 59.00 52.95 -59.09
C TRP A 429 57.73 53.26 -59.90
N LYS A 430 57.65 54.49 -60.43
CA LYS A 430 56.83 54.79 -61.62
C LYS A 430 57.50 54.20 -62.85
N ASP A 431 57.14 52.98 -63.21
CA ASP A 431 57.57 52.30 -64.43
C ASP A 431 56.47 52.37 -65.52
N PRO A 432 56.76 52.02 -66.79
CA PRO A 432 55.84 52.25 -67.92
C PRO A 432 54.58 51.37 -67.86
N PRO A 433 53.44 51.80 -68.44
CA PRO A 433 52.11 51.27 -68.16
C PRO A 433 51.91 49.77 -68.45
N LYS A 434 52.68 49.18 -69.38
CA LYS A 434 52.64 47.72 -69.62
C LYS A 434 53.22 46.88 -68.48
N LYS A 435 54.03 47.48 -67.59
CA LYS A 435 54.61 46.81 -66.42
C LYS A 435 53.65 46.88 -65.23
N ASN A 436 52.98 48.02 -65.04
CA ASN A 436 51.94 48.17 -64.02
C ASN A 436 50.80 47.17 -64.25
N ALA A 437 50.27 47.08 -65.48
CA ALA A 437 49.22 46.11 -65.79
C ALA A 437 49.64 44.64 -65.54
N VAL A 438 50.93 44.30 -65.70
CA VAL A 438 51.44 42.95 -65.36
C VAL A 438 51.53 42.75 -63.86
N ASN A 439 51.98 43.76 -63.10
CA ASN A 439 52.00 43.71 -61.63
C ASN A 439 50.57 43.64 -61.06
N GLU A 440 49.65 44.46 -61.55
CA GLU A 440 48.23 44.49 -61.16
C GLU A 440 47.58 43.12 -61.41
N LEU A 441 47.76 42.52 -62.59
CA LEU A 441 47.29 41.15 -62.88
C LEU A 441 47.99 40.09 -62.03
N GLN A 442 49.23 40.32 -61.59
CA GLN A 442 49.97 39.39 -60.71
C GLN A 442 49.52 39.48 -59.25
N ASP A 443 49.16 40.68 -58.77
CA ASP A 443 48.56 40.91 -57.45
C ASP A 443 47.10 40.42 -57.41
N GLU A 444 46.32 40.61 -58.49
CA GLU A 444 44.99 39.99 -58.65
C GLU A 444 45.09 38.45 -58.66
N LEU A 445 46.02 37.88 -59.43
CA LEU A 445 46.26 36.44 -59.47
C LEU A 445 46.69 35.89 -58.11
N MET A 446 47.51 36.61 -57.35
CA MET A 446 47.89 36.20 -55.99
C MET A 446 46.71 36.32 -55.02
N THR A 447 45.90 37.38 -55.12
CA THR A 447 44.66 37.55 -54.32
C THR A 447 43.64 36.44 -54.61
N ILE A 448 43.50 36.04 -55.87
CA ILE A 448 42.65 34.91 -56.28
C ILE A 448 43.20 33.59 -55.72
N ARG A 449 44.53 33.37 -55.78
CA ARG A 449 45.17 32.16 -55.19
C ARG A 449 45.06 32.08 -53.68
N LEU A 450 45.07 33.22 -52.97
CA LEU A 450 44.84 33.24 -51.52
C LEU A 450 43.40 32.84 -51.21
N ARG A 451 42.40 33.40 -51.92
CA ARG A 451 40.99 32.98 -51.80
C ARG A 451 40.76 31.52 -52.21
N GLU A 452 41.50 31.02 -53.19
CA GLU A 452 41.49 29.60 -53.57
C GLU A 452 42.05 28.73 -52.43
N ALA A 453 43.15 29.14 -51.80
CA ALA A 453 43.72 28.43 -50.66
C ALA A 453 42.82 28.48 -49.42
N GLU A 454 42.19 29.61 -49.13
CA GLU A 454 41.18 29.81 -48.08
C GLU A 454 39.99 28.86 -48.28
N THR A 455 39.34 28.90 -49.45
CA THR A 455 38.20 28.02 -49.76
C THR A 455 38.60 26.55 -49.85
N GLN A 456 39.82 26.22 -50.31
CA GLN A 456 40.35 24.85 -50.20
C GLN A 456 40.58 24.40 -48.75
N ALA A 457 40.92 25.30 -47.82
CA ALA A 457 41.04 24.99 -46.40
C ALA A 457 39.67 24.81 -45.75
N GLU A 458 38.69 25.68 -46.04
CA GLU A 458 37.30 25.54 -45.60
C GLU A 458 36.69 24.20 -46.09
N ILE A 459 36.91 23.82 -47.35
CA ILE A 459 36.46 22.54 -47.90
C ILE A 459 37.11 21.35 -47.18
N ARG A 460 38.35 21.47 -46.69
CA ARG A 460 39.00 20.42 -45.88
C ARG A 460 38.42 20.36 -44.47
N GLU A 461 38.18 21.50 -43.82
CA GLU A 461 37.56 21.56 -42.49
C GLU A 461 36.13 21.02 -42.51
N ILE A 462 35.33 21.37 -43.53
CA ILE A 462 33.97 20.81 -43.73
C ILE A 462 34.02 19.29 -43.94
N LYS A 463 34.99 18.77 -44.71
CA LYS A 463 35.17 17.32 -44.91
C LYS A 463 35.61 16.60 -43.63
N GLN A 464 36.46 17.21 -42.81
CA GLN A 464 36.83 16.65 -41.51
C GLN A 464 35.61 16.57 -40.59
N ARG A 465 34.87 17.68 -40.42
CA ARG A 465 33.63 17.72 -39.61
C ARG A 465 32.58 16.71 -40.11
N MET A 466 32.48 16.51 -41.42
CA MET A 466 31.61 15.49 -42.02
C MET A 466 32.01 14.07 -41.60
N MET A 467 33.31 13.74 -41.61
CA MET A 467 33.84 12.44 -41.18
C MET A 467 33.72 12.23 -39.66
N GLU A 468 33.88 13.28 -38.86
CA GLU A 468 33.62 13.27 -37.41
C GLU A 468 32.14 13.01 -37.12
N MET A 469 31.23 13.70 -37.81
CA MET A 469 29.78 13.46 -37.70
C MET A 469 29.38 12.05 -38.17
N GLU A 470 30.01 11.52 -39.21
CA GLU A 470 29.73 10.17 -39.71
C GLU A 470 30.21 9.09 -38.74
N THR A 471 31.40 9.24 -38.14
CA THR A 471 31.87 8.31 -37.10
C THR A 471 31.04 8.42 -35.81
N GLN A 472 30.62 9.63 -35.40
CA GLN A 472 29.70 9.79 -34.27
C GLN A 472 28.31 9.19 -34.54
N ASN A 473 27.79 9.32 -35.76
CA ASN A 473 26.53 8.68 -36.15
C ASN A 473 26.64 7.14 -36.13
N GLN A 474 27.76 6.59 -36.61
CA GLN A 474 28.03 5.15 -36.55
C GLN A 474 28.17 4.65 -35.10
N ILE A 475 28.78 5.45 -34.20
CA ILE A 475 28.82 5.15 -32.76
C ILE A 475 27.40 5.15 -32.18
N ASN A 476 26.61 6.21 -32.41
CA ASN A 476 25.23 6.34 -31.94
C ASN A 476 24.34 5.19 -32.42
N SER A 477 24.45 4.79 -33.70
CA SER A 477 23.75 3.64 -34.27
C SER A 477 24.10 2.32 -33.57
N ASN A 478 25.39 2.11 -33.24
CA ASN A 478 25.80 0.93 -32.47
C ASN A 478 25.37 0.97 -30.99
N HIS A 479 25.17 2.15 -30.38
CA HIS A 479 24.56 2.26 -29.06
C HIS A 479 23.05 1.97 -29.11
N LEU A 480 22.33 2.53 -30.08
CA LEU A 480 20.92 2.25 -30.30
C LEU A 480 20.67 0.74 -30.49
N ARG A 481 21.45 0.07 -31.36
CA ARG A 481 21.30 -1.38 -31.59
C ARG A 481 21.58 -2.25 -30.37
N ARG A 482 22.38 -1.78 -29.39
CA ARG A 482 22.56 -2.47 -28.11
C ARG A 482 21.34 -2.28 -27.20
N ALA A 483 20.85 -1.03 -27.09
CA ALA A 483 19.65 -0.72 -26.32
C ALA A 483 18.40 -1.45 -26.86
N GLU A 484 18.23 -1.55 -28.19
CA GLU A 484 17.17 -2.33 -28.84
C GLU A 484 17.23 -3.82 -28.46
N GLN A 485 18.43 -4.42 -28.41
CA GLN A 485 18.62 -5.80 -27.99
C GLN A 485 18.36 -5.99 -26.49
N GLU A 486 18.79 -5.05 -25.64
CA GLU A 486 18.53 -5.08 -24.20
C GLU A 486 17.02 -4.94 -23.89
N VAL A 487 16.33 -4.02 -24.57
CA VAL A 487 14.86 -3.90 -24.52
C VAL A 487 14.18 -5.19 -24.97
N THR A 488 14.65 -5.82 -26.05
CA THR A 488 14.11 -7.12 -26.52
C THR A 488 14.27 -8.21 -25.45
N ASN A 489 15.47 -8.37 -24.89
CA ASN A 489 15.77 -9.34 -23.83
C ASN A 489 14.91 -9.10 -22.57
N LEU A 490 14.67 -7.82 -22.21
CA LEU A 490 13.81 -7.45 -21.09
C LEU A 490 12.34 -7.73 -21.38
N GLN A 491 11.86 -7.48 -22.61
CA GLN A 491 10.49 -7.83 -23.02
C GLN A 491 10.24 -9.34 -22.95
N GLU A 492 11.19 -10.18 -23.39
CA GLU A 492 11.12 -11.64 -23.25
C GLU A 492 11.06 -12.07 -21.78
N LYS A 493 11.93 -11.51 -20.93
CA LYS A 493 11.94 -11.80 -19.48
C LYS A 493 10.63 -11.40 -18.80
N VAL A 494 10.07 -10.24 -19.15
CA VAL A 494 8.75 -9.79 -18.68
C VAL A 494 7.63 -10.70 -19.17
N HIS A 495 7.70 -11.19 -20.42
CA HIS A 495 6.72 -12.15 -20.94
C HIS A 495 6.76 -13.48 -20.17
N TYR A 496 7.95 -14.05 -19.97
CA TYR A 496 8.16 -15.28 -19.20
C TYR A 496 7.59 -15.16 -17.77
N LEU A 497 7.97 -14.09 -17.05
CA LEU A 497 7.48 -13.83 -15.69
C LEU A 497 5.97 -13.58 -15.66
N SER A 498 5.37 -12.99 -16.70
CA SER A 498 3.92 -12.81 -16.81
C SER A 498 3.18 -14.14 -16.98
N VAL A 499 3.74 -15.08 -17.77
CA VAL A 499 3.20 -16.44 -17.92
C VAL A 499 3.32 -17.21 -16.60
N GLN A 500 4.48 -17.14 -15.92
CA GLN A 500 4.69 -17.79 -14.63
C GLN A 500 3.70 -17.28 -13.56
N ASN A 501 3.51 -15.96 -13.45
CA ASN A 501 2.54 -15.37 -12.53
C ASN A 501 1.09 -15.80 -12.83
N LYS A 502 0.70 -15.93 -14.10
CA LYS A 502 -0.63 -16.50 -14.46
C LYS A 502 -0.79 -17.95 -14.02
N GLY A 503 0.27 -18.76 -14.11
CA GLY A 503 0.28 -20.13 -13.58
C GLY A 503 0.05 -20.16 -12.07
N LEU A 504 0.84 -19.38 -11.31
CA LEU A 504 0.73 -19.28 -9.85
C LEU A 504 -0.65 -18.75 -9.40
N LEU A 505 -1.20 -17.73 -10.07
CA LEU A 505 -2.54 -17.22 -9.79
C LEU A 505 -3.64 -18.26 -10.05
N THR A 506 -3.45 -19.14 -11.04
CA THR A 506 -4.37 -20.25 -11.32
C THR A 506 -4.29 -21.33 -10.25
N GLN A 507 -3.08 -21.68 -9.81
CA GLN A 507 -2.89 -22.63 -8.69
C GLN A 507 -3.48 -22.08 -7.38
N LEU A 508 -3.29 -20.79 -7.09
CA LEU A 508 -3.86 -20.12 -5.92
C LEU A 508 -5.39 -20.09 -5.94
N SER A 509 -6.02 -19.91 -7.11
CA SER A 509 -7.49 -19.94 -7.22
C SER A 509 -8.04 -21.37 -7.04
N GLU A 510 -7.33 -22.38 -7.53
CA GLU A 510 -7.71 -23.79 -7.33
C GLU A 510 -7.53 -24.24 -5.86
N ALA A 511 -6.46 -23.79 -5.20
CA ALA A 511 -6.24 -24.02 -3.77
C ALA A 511 -7.35 -23.41 -2.92
N LYS A 512 -7.74 -22.15 -3.20
CA LYS A 512 -8.86 -21.48 -2.51
C LYS A 512 -10.20 -22.19 -2.74
N ARG A 513 -10.46 -22.73 -3.95
CA ARG A 513 -11.65 -23.56 -4.21
C ARG A 513 -11.63 -24.84 -3.35
N LYS A 514 -10.50 -25.55 -3.30
CA LYS A 514 -10.32 -26.76 -2.49
C LYS A 514 -10.51 -26.49 -0.99
N GLN A 515 -9.99 -25.36 -0.48
CA GLN A 515 -10.23 -24.94 0.90
C GLN A 515 -11.73 -24.73 1.17
N ALA A 516 -12.43 -23.98 0.31
CA ALA A 516 -13.88 -23.74 0.46
C ALA A 516 -14.71 -25.04 0.43
N GLU A 517 -14.30 -26.02 -0.40
CA GLU A 517 -14.94 -27.35 -0.46
C GLU A 517 -14.71 -28.18 0.81
N ILE A 518 -13.53 -28.07 1.45
CA ILE A 518 -13.25 -28.70 2.76
C ILE A 518 -14.02 -27.98 3.87
N GLU A 519 -14.04 -26.66 3.89
CA GLU A 519 -14.82 -25.88 4.86
C GLU A 519 -16.32 -26.16 4.80
N CYS A 520 -16.88 -26.44 3.60
CA CYS A 520 -18.27 -26.82 3.43
C CYS A 520 -18.55 -28.19 4.08
N LYS A 521 -17.73 -29.20 3.76
CA LYS A 521 -17.83 -30.54 4.35
C LYS A 521 -17.69 -30.53 5.87
N ASN A 522 -16.73 -29.78 6.42
CA ASN A 522 -16.56 -29.68 7.86
C ASN A 522 -17.82 -29.07 8.54
N LYS A 523 -18.50 -28.11 7.89
CA LYS A 523 -19.76 -27.52 8.37
C LYS A 523 -20.92 -28.51 8.26
N GLU A 524 -20.98 -29.31 7.19
CA GLU A 524 -21.95 -30.41 7.01
C GLU A 524 -21.78 -31.52 8.06
N GLU A 525 -20.54 -31.95 8.34
CA GLU A 525 -20.23 -32.96 9.35
C GLU A 525 -20.57 -32.49 10.77
N VAL A 526 -20.24 -31.24 11.13
CA VAL A 526 -20.64 -30.63 12.41
C VAL A 526 -22.17 -30.51 12.53
N MET A 527 -22.87 -30.19 11.43
CA MET A 527 -24.34 -30.17 11.42
C MET A 527 -24.92 -31.59 11.62
N ALA A 528 -24.34 -32.61 10.98
CA ALA A 528 -24.75 -34.01 11.14
C ALA A 528 -24.47 -34.57 12.54
N VAL A 529 -23.44 -34.10 13.24
CA VAL A 529 -23.23 -34.38 14.68
C VAL A 529 -24.36 -33.76 15.50
N ARG A 530 -24.60 -32.46 15.36
CA ARG A 530 -25.63 -31.74 16.13
C ARG A 530 -27.05 -32.28 15.92
N LEU A 531 -27.39 -32.74 14.71
CA LEU A 531 -28.67 -33.38 14.45
C LEU A 531 -28.81 -34.69 15.25
N ARG A 532 -27.80 -35.57 15.24
CA ARG A 532 -27.82 -36.81 16.05
C ARG A 532 -27.85 -36.54 17.55
N GLU A 533 -27.20 -35.47 18.02
CA GLU A 533 -27.29 -35.02 19.41
C GLU A 533 -28.72 -34.57 19.75
N ALA A 534 -29.36 -33.78 18.89
CA ALA A 534 -30.75 -33.36 19.05
C ALA A 534 -31.73 -34.55 19.03
N ASP A 535 -31.57 -35.49 18.10
CA ASP A 535 -32.35 -36.73 18.03
C ASP A 535 -32.22 -37.55 19.33
N SER A 536 -31.00 -37.64 19.86
CA SER A 536 -30.73 -38.34 21.12
C SER A 536 -31.31 -37.62 22.34
N ILE A 537 -31.36 -36.28 22.34
CA ILE A 537 -31.98 -35.48 23.41
C ILE A 537 -33.51 -35.64 23.35
N ALA A 538 -34.11 -35.63 22.16
CA ALA A 538 -35.54 -35.87 21.97
C ALA A 538 -35.95 -37.26 22.48
N ALA A 539 -35.22 -38.32 22.10
CA ALA A 539 -35.48 -39.67 22.59
C ALA A 539 -35.32 -39.81 24.12
N VAL A 540 -34.39 -39.07 24.75
CA VAL A 540 -34.26 -39.01 26.21
C VAL A 540 -35.45 -38.29 26.85
N ALA A 541 -35.95 -37.20 26.25
CA ALA A 541 -37.13 -36.50 26.73
C ALA A 541 -38.41 -37.35 26.63
N GLU A 542 -38.62 -38.06 25.52
CA GLU A 542 -39.74 -39.00 25.34
C GLU A 542 -39.71 -40.11 26.41
N LEU A 543 -38.53 -40.68 26.70
CA LEU A 543 -38.36 -41.69 27.75
C LEU A 543 -38.59 -41.11 29.16
N GLN A 544 -38.16 -39.87 29.42
CA GLN A 544 -38.44 -39.18 30.69
C GLN A 544 -39.92 -38.91 30.89
N GLN A 545 -40.66 -38.53 29.84
CA GLN A 545 -42.11 -38.40 29.87
C GLN A 545 -42.79 -39.74 30.19
N HIS A 546 -42.41 -40.83 29.49
CA HIS A 546 -42.96 -42.17 29.77
C HIS A 546 -42.69 -42.64 31.20
N ILE A 547 -41.52 -42.31 31.77
CA ILE A 547 -41.22 -42.59 33.19
C ILE A 547 -42.15 -41.78 34.10
N ALA A 548 -42.33 -40.49 33.86
CA ALA A 548 -43.22 -39.64 34.66
C ALA A 548 -44.69 -40.10 34.60
N GLU A 549 -45.19 -40.49 33.42
CA GLU A 549 -46.53 -41.05 33.25
C GLU A 549 -46.73 -42.36 34.03
N LEU A 550 -45.73 -43.25 34.03
CA LEU A 550 -45.75 -44.49 34.81
C LEU A 550 -45.63 -44.24 36.33
N GLU A 551 -44.91 -43.19 36.75
CA GLU A 551 -44.83 -42.79 38.16
C GLU A 551 -46.15 -42.18 38.66
N ILE A 552 -46.84 -41.40 37.82
CA ILE A 552 -48.19 -40.89 38.09
C ILE A 552 -49.18 -42.07 38.24
N GLN A 553 -49.27 -42.97 37.24
CA GLN A 553 -50.18 -44.13 37.29
C GLN A 553 -49.94 -45.03 38.53
N LYS A 554 -48.68 -45.19 38.94
CA LYS A 554 -48.28 -45.92 40.14
C LYS A 554 -48.78 -45.26 41.43
N GLU A 555 -48.68 -43.94 41.53
CA GLU A 555 -49.17 -43.19 42.70
C GLU A 555 -50.71 -43.06 42.69
N GLU A 556 -51.35 -42.91 41.53
CA GLU A 556 -52.80 -43.01 41.37
C GLU A 556 -53.34 -44.36 41.84
N GLY A 557 -52.77 -45.47 41.38
CA GLY A 557 -53.18 -46.82 41.81
C GLY A 557 -52.97 -47.07 43.30
N LYS A 558 -51.92 -46.47 43.89
CA LYS A 558 -51.65 -46.49 45.33
C LYS A 558 -52.66 -45.65 46.13
N LEU A 559 -53.04 -44.48 45.64
CA LEU A 559 -54.10 -43.64 46.23
C LEU A 559 -55.47 -44.32 46.12
N GLN A 560 -55.80 -44.94 44.98
CA GLN A 560 -57.03 -45.69 44.78
C GLN A 560 -57.09 -46.93 45.70
N GLY A 561 -55.95 -47.59 45.92
CA GLY A 561 -55.79 -48.62 46.96
C GLY A 561 -56.12 -48.08 48.35
N GLN A 562 -55.52 -46.95 48.75
CA GLN A 562 -55.78 -46.32 50.05
C GLN A 562 -57.25 -45.88 50.23
N LEU A 563 -57.88 -45.31 49.18
CA LEU A 563 -59.30 -44.97 49.16
C LEU A 563 -60.16 -46.22 49.38
N SER A 564 -59.97 -47.28 48.60
CA SER A 564 -60.76 -48.52 48.75
C SER A 564 -60.66 -49.15 50.15
N THR A 565 -59.49 -49.04 50.80
CA THR A 565 -59.33 -49.46 52.20
C THR A 565 -59.98 -48.49 53.19
N SER A 566 -60.02 -47.20 52.89
CA SER A 566 -60.68 -46.18 53.71
C SER A 566 -62.21 -46.35 53.65
N ASP A 567 -62.77 -46.51 52.46
CA ASP A 567 -64.20 -46.78 52.23
C ASP A 567 -64.63 -48.07 52.95
N SER A 568 -63.83 -49.14 52.81
CA SER A 568 -64.04 -50.41 53.53
C SER A 568 -64.03 -50.22 55.05
N ASN A 569 -63.09 -49.43 55.57
CA ASN A 569 -62.98 -49.12 57.01
C ASN A 569 -64.10 -48.19 57.50
N GLN A 570 -64.66 -47.33 56.64
CA GLN A 570 -65.81 -46.49 56.95
C GLN A 570 -67.10 -47.32 56.99
N TYR A 571 -67.33 -48.18 55.99
CA TYR A 571 -68.47 -49.11 55.96
C TYR A 571 -68.46 -50.06 57.18
N ILE A 572 -67.28 -50.55 57.58
CA ILE A 572 -67.10 -51.33 58.83
C ILE A 572 -67.40 -50.51 60.10
N ARG A 573 -67.27 -49.18 60.04
CA ARG A 573 -67.58 -48.26 61.16
C ARG A 573 -69.08 -47.99 61.24
N GLU A 574 -69.71 -47.63 60.13
CA GLU A 574 -71.15 -47.42 60.01
C GLU A 574 -71.94 -48.67 60.44
N LEU A 575 -71.49 -49.88 60.08
CA LEU A 575 -72.06 -51.13 60.57
C LEU A 575 -71.90 -51.33 62.09
N LYS A 576 -70.78 -50.92 62.69
CA LYS A 576 -70.57 -50.96 64.14
C LYS A 576 -71.45 -49.96 64.87
N ASP A 577 -71.63 -48.77 64.31
CA ASP A 577 -72.44 -47.71 64.90
C ASP A 577 -73.93 -48.07 64.83
N GLN A 578 -74.42 -48.61 63.70
CA GLN A 578 -75.76 -49.22 63.61
C GLN A 578 -75.96 -50.37 64.61
N ILE A 579 -74.96 -51.24 64.81
CA ILE A 579 -75.01 -52.30 65.84
C ILE A 579 -75.06 -51.68 67.25
N ALA A 580 -74.32 -50.60 67.52
CA ALA A 580 -74.33 -49.92 68.81
C ALA A 580 -75.67 -49.22 69.10
N GLU A 581 -76.27 -48.61 68.07
CA GLU A 581 -77.54 -47.91 68.09
C GLU A 581 -78.71 -48.88 68.28
N LEU A 582 -78.79 -49.97 67.51
CA LEU A 582 -79.75 -51.06 67.74
C LEU A 582 -79.60 -51.68 69.14
N ASN A 583 -78.37 -51.81 69.65
CA ASN A 583 -78.15 -52.23 71.04
C ASN A 583 -78.58 -51.15 72.05
N HIS A 584 -78.56 -49.87 71.72
CA HIS A 584 -79.10 -48.80 72.55
C HIS A 584 -80.64 -48.84 72.57
N GLU A 585 -81.29 -48.92 71.41
CA GLU A 585 -82.74 -49.12 71.29
C GLU A 585 -83.22 -50.35 72.07
N LEU A 586 -82.54 -51.50 71.94
CA LEU A 586 -82.87 -52.72 72.70
C LEU A 586 -82.68 -52.59 74.23
N ARG A 587 -81.93 -51.58 74.69
CA ARG A 587 -81.82 -51.22 76.13
C ARG A 587 -82.93 -50.23 76.53
N CYS A 588 -83.20 -49.21 75.71
CA CYS A 588 -84.26 -48.24 75.96
C CYS A 588 -85.66 -48.86 75.90
N LEU A 589 -85.94 -49.76 74.96
CA LEU A 589 -87.19 -50.51 74.85
C LEU A 589 -87.40 -51.53 76.00
N LYS A 590 -86.40 -51.74 76.86
CA LYS A 590 -86.52 -52.46 78.13
C LYS A 590 -86.66 -51.54 79.36
N GLY A 591 -86.68 -50.21 79.17
CA GLY A 591 -86.55 -49.20 80.23
C GLY A 591 -87.72 -48.20 80.33
N GLN A 592 -88.86 -48.66 80.86
CA GLN A 592 -90.00 -47.85 81.33
C GLN A 592 -90.80 -47.03 80.29
N ARG A 593 -91.90 -46.42 80.75
CA ARG A 593 -92.88 -45.63 79.98
C ARG A 593 -93.17 -44.28 80.66
N ASP A 594 -93.85 -43.44 79.88
CA ASP A 594 -94.81 -42.36 80.25
C ASP A 594 -94.31 -40.90 80.38
N PHE A 595 -95.20 -40.00 79.94
CA PHE A 595 -95.15 -38.52 79.91
C PHE A 595 -94.07 -37.89 79.00
N SER A 596 -94.38 -37.09 77.96
CA SER A 596 -95.04 -35.76 77.88
C SER A 596 -94.11 -34.60 78.36
N SER A 597 -94.08 -33.40 77.76
CA SER A 597 -94.92 -32.79 76.71
C SER A 597 -94.24 -31.61 75.97
N ARG A 598 -94.71 -31.27 74.75
CA ARG A 598 -94.92 -29.94 74.09
C ARG A 598 -94.15 -28.67 74.57
N PRO A 599 -94.01 -27.59 73.73
CA PRO A 599 -93.80 -27.48 72.26
C PRO A 599 -92.85 -26.27 71.89
N PRO A 600 -92.97 -25.51 70.76
CA PRO A 600 -92.73 -25.78 69.32
C PRO A 600 -91.85 -24.70 68.59
N PHE A 601 -91.82 -24.72 67.23
CA PHE A 601 -91.29 -23.68 66.29
C PHE A 601 -89.75 -23.49 66.27
N ASP A 602 -89.08 -23.17 65.15
CA ASP A 602 -89.34 -23.32 63.70
C ASP A 602 -88.01 -23.18 62.92
N GLY A 603 -88.01 -23.20 61.58
CA GLY A 603 -86.82 -23.17 60.71
C GLY A 603 -86.18 -21.79 60.42
N ILE A 604 -85.58 -21.65 59.22
CA ILE A 604 -84.65 -20.58 58.72
C ILE A 604 -83.19 -20.88 59.13
N HIS A 605 -82.21 -21.14 58.22
CA HIS A 605 -81.58 -20.36 57.12
C HIS A 605 -80.61 -19.23 57.58
N ILE A 606 -79.72 -18.83 56.65
CA ILE A 606 -78.65 -17.80 56.75
C ILE A 606 -77.40 -18.33 57.52
N VAL A 607 -76.15 -18.41 57.01
CA VAL A 607 -75.32 -17.74 55.96
C VAL A 607 -74.28 -16.79 56.57
N ASN A 608 -72.99 -17.03 56.21
CA ASN A 608 -71.83 -16.12 56.35
C ASN A 608 -71.35 -15.82 57.80
N HIS A 609 -70.08 -15.40 58.06
CA HIS A 609 -68.96 -15.05 57.17
C HIS A 609 -67.59 -15.04 57.91
N LEU A 610 -66.49 -14.86 57.16
CA LEU A 610 -65.12 -14.49 57.61
C LEU A 610 -64.39 -15.60 58.42
N ILE A 611 -63.06 -15.69 58.53
CA ILE A 611 -61.84 -15.22 57.80
C ILE A 611 -60.75 -16.23 58.24
N GLY A 612 -59.69 -16.57 57.51
CA GLY A 612 -59.16 -16.17 56.19
C GLY A 612 -57.79 -16.84 56.01
N ASP A 613 -57.10 -16.54 54.91
CA ASP A 613 -55.64 -16.70 54.69
C ASP A 613 -55.06 -18.15 54.75
N ASP A 614 -54.09 -18.58 53.95
CA ASP A 614 -53.33 -17.88 52.89
C ASP A 614 -52.83 -18.85 51.78
N GLU A 615 -52.55 -18.25 50.62
CA GLU A 615 -51.55 -18.55 49.54
C GLU A 615 -50.64 -19.82 49.54
N SER A 616 -50.02 -20.26 48.42
CA SER A 616 -50.07 -20.01 46.94
C SER A 616 -49.07 -20.98 46.25
N PHE A 617 -48.74 -21.04 44.94
CA PHE A 617 -49.07 -20.37 43.66
C PHE A 617 -49.02 -21.43 42.52
N HIS A 618 -49.67 -21.20 41.37
CA HIS A 618 -49.09 -21.26 40.00
C HIS A 618 -50.18 -21.00 38.91
N SER A 619 -49.80 -20.73 37.66
CA SER A 619 -50.67 -20.09 36.65
C SER A 619 -50.43 -20.56 35.20
N SER A 620 -51.54 -20.81 34.49
CA SER A 620 -51.85 -20.58 33.06
C SER A 620 -50.81 -20.86 31.96
N ASP A 621 -51.21 -21.65 30.95
CA ASP A 621 -51.58 -21.12 29.61
C ASP A 621 -52.39 -22.17 28.80
N GLU A 622 -53.08 -21.74 27.73
CA GLU A 622 -53.31 -22.46 26.44
C GLU A 622 -54.21 -21.64 25.45
N GLU A 623 -54.16 -21.96 24.14
CA GLU A 623 -54.48 -21.05 23.01
C GLU A 623 -55.85 -21.25 22.26
N PHE A 624 -55.88 -20.80 20.97
CA PHE A 624 -56.83 -21.07 19.84
C PHE A 624 -58.07 -20.12 19.67
N ILE A 625 -58.55 -19.67 18.48
CA ILE A 625 -58.44 -20.08 17.04
C ILE A 625 -58.42 -18.86 16.04
N ASP A 626 -57.82 -19.06 14.85
CA ASP A 626 -57.95 -18.43 13.48
C ASP A 626 -57.57 -16.96 13.09
N ASN A 627 -56.64 -16.91 12.13
CA ASN A 627 -56.70 -16.34 10.76
C ASN A 627 -57.22 -14.92 10.37
N SER A 628 -56.38 -14.32 9.51
CA SER A 628 -56.68 -13.57 8.27
C SER A 628 -56.68 -12.03 8.22
N LEU A 629 -55.80 -11.54 7.33
CA LEU A 629 -55.91 -10.38 6.43
C LEU A 629 -56.19 -8.94 6.94
N GLN A 630 -55.16 -8.09 6.69
CA GLN A 630 -55.23 -6.88 5.84
C GLN A 630 -55.22 -5.46 6.48
N GLU A 631 -54.16 -4.72 6.11
CA GLU A 631 -53.97 -3.27 5.97
C GLU A 631 -54.13 -2.23 7.11
N SER A 632 -53.03 -1.45 7.23
CA SER A 632 -52.95 0.00 7.49
C SER A 632 -53.12 0.52 8.93
N GLY A 633 -52.53 1.69 9.24
CA GLY A 633 -52.81 2.38 10.52
C GLY A 633 -51.70 3.12 11.29
N ILE A 634 -50.58 3.53 10.67
CA ILE A 634 -49.70 4.68 11.05
C ILE A 634 -49.63 5.08 12.55
N GLY A 635 -48.48 4.89 13.24
CA GLY A 635 -48.33 5.37 14.63
C GLY A 635 -46.94 5.25 15.31
N PHE A 636 -45.92 5.96 14.82
CA PHE A 636 -44.71 6.29 15.60
C PHE A 636 -45.01 7.42 16.63
N PRO A 637 -44.16 7.73 17.65
CA PRO A 637 -42.77 7.26 17.90
C PRO A 637 -42.44 6.85 19.36
N LEU A 638 -41.23 6.31 19.60
CA LEU A 638 -40.18 6.98 20.43
C LEU A 638 -38.84 6.21 20.48
N HIS A 639 -37.77 6.92 20.86
CA HIS A 639 -36.38 6.43 20.91
C HIS A 639 -36.09 5.54 22.14
N ARG A 640 -35.09 4.65 22.00
CA ARG A 640 -34.12 4.43 23.08
C ARG A 640 -32.70 4.15 22.55
N SER A 641 -31.70 4.50 23.37
CA SER A 641 -30.27 4.40 23.10
C SER A 641 -29.60 3.26 23.89
N VAL A 642 -28.62 2.59 23.28
CA VAL A 642 -27.18 2.53 23.66
C VAL A 642 -26.83 2.92 25.12
N PRO A 643 -25.93 2.23 25.88
CA PRO A 643 -24.85 1.31 25.44
C PRO A 643 -24.64 -0.01 26.25
N MET A 644 -23.56 -0.71 25.85
CA MET A 644 -22.54 -1.40 26.69
C MET A 644 -22.65 -2.90 27.00
N SER A 645 -21.61 -3.61 26.55
CA SER A 645 -21.25 -5.00 26.85
C SER A 645 -19.98 -5.06 27.71
N LEU A 646 -19.76 -6.20 28.39
CA LEU A 646 -18.51 -6.53 29.07
C LEU A 646 -17.88 -7.79 28.47
N ASP A 647 -16.55 -7.83 28.49
CA ASP A 647 -15.64 -8.99 28.31
C ASP A 647 -15.85 -10.04 29.45
N PRO A 648 -15.23 -11.26 29.47
CA PRO A 648 -13.93 -11.63 28.85
C PRO A 648 -13.70 -13.07 28.29
N THR A 649 -12.78 -13.21 27.31
CA THR A 649 -11.75 -14.29 27.11
C THR A 649 -12.19 -15.80 27.08
N VAL A 650 -11.39 -16.87 26.82
CA VAL A 650 -9.93 -17.16 26.64
C VAL A 650 -9.73 -18.31 25.59
N ALA A 651 -8.78 -18.18 24.65
CA ALA A 651 -8.04 -19.23 23.86
C ALA A 651 -8.85 -20.41 23.20
N ASP A 652 -8.28 -21.37 22.45
CA ASP A 652 -6.91 -21.61 21.94
C ASP A 652 -6.99 -22.27 20.53
N GLY A 653 -5.89 -22.38 19.78
CA GLY A 653 -5.81 -23.16 18.54
C GLY A 653 -4.81 -22.61 17.52
N SER A 654 -3.61 -23.19 17.45
CA SER A 654 -2.59 -22.87 16.44
C SER A 654 -2.63 -23.83 15.28
N GLU A 655 -2.35 -23.35 14.06
CA GLU A 655 -1.55 -24.09 13.09
C GLU A 655 -0.78 -23.11 12.18
N SER A 656 0.36 -23.54 11.66
CA SER A 656 1.35 -22.65 11.05
C SER A 656 2.15 -23.33 9.96
N GLU A 657 2.25 -22.70 8.79
CA GLU A 657 3.34 -22.95 7.84
C GLU A 657 4.03 -21.62 7.49
N THR A 658 5.35 -21.69 7.34
CA THR A 658 6.27 -20.55 7.20
C THR A 658 6.93 -20.52 5.83
N GLU A 659 7.69 -19.45 5.60
CA GLU A 659 8.69 -19.27 4.51
C GLU A 659 8.13 -18.76 3.15
N ASP A 660 8.72 -17.76 2.48
CA ASP A 660 9.88 -16.94 2.88
C ASP A 660 9.86 -15.49 2.34
N SER A 661 10.94 -14.77 2.66
CA SER A 661 11.12 -13.34 2.71
C SER A 661 11.38 -12.60 1.39
N VAL A 662 10.81 -11.37 1.32
CA VAL A 662 11.52 -10.07 1.22
C VAL A 662 12.70 -10.01 0.23
N LEU A 663 12.66 -9.11 -0.77
CA LEU A 663 13.27 -7.78 -0.59
C LEU A 663 12.58 -6.65 -1.37
N GLN A 664 12.55 -5.47 -0.73
CA GLN A 664 12.30 -4.19 -1.39
C GLN A 664 13.63 -3.55 -1.78
N THR A 665 13.76 -3.11 -3.03
CA THR A 665 14.49 -1.88 -3.36
C THR A 665 13.55 -0.97 -4.13
N ARG A 666 13.64 0.34 -3.87
CA ARG A 666 12.70 1.33 -4.39
C ARG A 666 13.47 2.58 -4.78
N GLU A 667 13.95 2.60 -6.02
CA GLU A 667 14.33 3.81 -6.73
C GLU A 667 13.56 3.87 -8.06
N SER A 668 13.73 4.97 -8.81
CA SER A 668 12.67 5.57 -9.62
C SER A 668 12.66 5.16 -11.11
N ASP A 669 11.63 5.66 -11.80
CA ASP A 669 11.62 5.99 -13.23
C ASP A 669 11.69 4.88 -14.29
N GLN A 670 10.50 4.40 -14.68
CA GLN A 670 10.10 4.09 -16.07
C GLN A 670 8.56 3.99 -16.10
N VAL A 671 7.80 4.70 -16.96
CA VAL A 671 7.90 4.81 -18.43
C VAL A 671 7.79 3.43 -19.10
N VAL A 672 6.56 2.95 -19.25
CA VAL A 672 6.24 1.77 -20.08
C VAL A 672 5.60 2.27 -21.38
N SER A 673 6.45 2.64 -22.34
CA SER A 673 6.05 2.68 -23.74
C SER A 673 5.75 1.25 -24.19
N LYS A 674 4.57 1.02 -24.77
CA LYS A 674 4.21 -0.29 -25.32
C LYS A 674 3.84 -0.14 -26.79
N GLU A 675 4.82 -0.43 -27.64
CA GLU A 675 4.68 -0.39 -29.08
C GLU A 675 3.53 -1.29 -29.55
N ARG A 676 2.81 -0.82 -30.57
CA ARG A 676 1.97 -1.68 -31.41
C ARG A 676 2.64 -1.82 -32.77
N THR A 677 2.94 -3.06 -33.12
CA THR A 677 3.56 -3.48 -34.37
C THR A 677 2.90 -2.87 -35.62
N PRO A 678 3.67 -2.28 -36.56
CA PRO A 678 3.16 -1.99 -37.89
C PRO A 678 2.94 -3.29 -38.68
N ARG A 679 1.89 -3.33 -39.50
CA ARG A 679 1.70 -4.43 -40.47
C ARG A 679 2.76 -4.34 -41.56
N ARG A 680 3.43 -5.46 -41.86
CA ARG A 680 4.30 -5.57 -43.03
C ARG A 680 3.53 -6.22 -44.18
N GLU A 681 3.00 -5.40 -45.09
CA GLU A 681 2.28 -5.87 -46.27
C GLU A 681 3.23 -6.56 -47.26
N SER A 682 2.74 -7.62 -47.89
CA SER A 682 3.53 -8.50 -48.76
C SER A 682 3.39 -8.05 -50.21
N TYR A 683 4.39 -7.33 -50.73
CA TYR A 683 4.44 -6.98 -52.15
C TYR A 683 4.71 -8.22 -53.00
N SER A 684 3.70 -8.67 -53.73
CA SER A 684 3.82 -9.71 -54.74
C SER A 684 4.32 -9.09 -56.05
N THR A 685 5.43 -9.58 -56.58
CA THR A 685 6.00 -9.14 -57.87
C THR A 685 5.12 -9.63 -59.02
N THR A 686 4.73 -8.75 -59.95
CA THR A 686 4.26 -9.15 -61.28
C THR A 686 4.52 -8.04 -62.30
N VAL A 687 5.16 -8.43 -63.43
CA VAL A 687 5.66 -7.58 -64.53
C VAL A 687 6.83 -6.67 -64.14
#